data_AF-A0A945CS39-F1
#
_entry.id   AF-A0A945CS39-F1
#
_cell.length_a   1.000
_cell.length_b   1.000
_cell.length_c   1.000
_cell.angle_alpha   90.00
_cell.angle_beta   90.00
_cell.angle_gamma   90.00
#
_symmetry.space_group_name_H-M   'P 1'
#
loop_
_entity.id
_entity.type
_entity.pdbx_description
1 polymer ?
#
loop_
_entity_poly.entity_id
_entity_poly.type
_entity_poly.pdbx_seq_one_letter_code
_entity_poly.pdbx_strand_id
1 'polypeptide(L)'
;MTLWIEVLNDFGRWLYTHLWPLSIELAILALAVPVVLYLLRLKSPGLRYLFWGLVLIKPLVSFFVASPVSLYPAMLPRQEVDRVAVVREYDVFPERREGVVAASEANAAIAVGREIDLDRYGMIGLAWLVVVGLWGLRFVSGCSLVLFLRKTATTQLEGPLHTALDEAARTCGLRRKVSVAVSELVHGPVLTGILRPVIIFPRRMTTALSAEQLKLIFLHELAHVRRIDNLALFLQRAVEMLLFFHPAVWICGRMMRREAERACDDAVVTATGRHLQYADGLARVAEARQELTGRLLVNAFAAAESDLSTRVRRILDKRIVPTSVRSRVLALVGLGLFAFLGLPMAIAQDGREKKAETEIRGVVTFADPQLEAVIREVVGKPEGELLAIDVRRIFVLHAPGQKIERLDGIEHLTMAQTLDFRENEIEDLSPLAHLKHLRRLFLSQNRIREIGALKEVVALTKLYLDRNEIDDIAPLAGLGELEILRLDWNRIGNISPLAKLFALRWLRLDVNRITDIAPLATLVHLQAVGLTGNRIDDISALVDNSGMGAGAIVNLSDNPLGRKAIEEDWPALVQRGVAEGEIQPILTGSGEFMDEISFFLLDNEVREQEPYFFRHDELTSMVVNPAGTNAERFMMFSVQLEIGNVATVAEAKEVDAQLGQYASLIKATLTEVMRAKTIEQIQQDPGFKKIRREMQEALQVKVMGRIGKREGGRGKIEIRGVVISDLIIQ
;
A
#
# COMPACT_ATOMS: atom_id res chain seq x y z
N MET A 1 -10.15 13.16 -10.51
CA MET A 1 -9.75 13.46 -9.11
C MET A 1 -9.14 12.22 -8.47
N THR A 2 -9.81 11.07 -8.57
CA THR A 2 -9.33 9.73 -8.16
C THR A 2 -7.90 9.39 -8.58
N LEU A 3 -7.54 9.56 -9.87
CA LEU A 3 -6.16 9.34 -10.37
C LEU A 3 -5.11 10.17 -9.62
N TRP A 4 -5.43 11.42 -9.26
CA TRP A 4 -4.49 12.29 -8.54
C TRP A 4 -4.35 11.88 -7.07
N ILE A 5 -5.41 11.35 -6.46
CA ILE A 5 -5.37 10.84 -5.09
C ILE A 5 -4.52 9.57 -5.02
N GLU A 6 -4.65 8.69 -6.00
CA GLU A 6 -3.82 7.47 -6.10
C GLU A 6 -2.34 7.79 -6.30
N VAL A 7 -2.02 8.68 -7.24
CA VAL A 7 -0.64 9.18 -7.45
C VAL A 7 -0.07 9.80 -6.17
N LEU A 8 -0.89 10.55 -5.42
CA LEU A 8 -0.47 11.19 -4.19
C LEU A 8 -0.26 10.18 -3.04
N ASN A 9 -1.12 9.17 -2.93
CA ASN A 9 -0.97 8.07 -1.98
C ASN A 9 0.33 7.27 -2.26
N ASP A 10 0.61 6.96 -3.52
CA ASP A 10 1.83 6.25 -3.94
C ASP A 10 3.08 7.10 -3.75
N PHE A 11 3.03 8.38 -4.10
CA PHE A 11 4.10 9.33 -3.81
C PHE A 11 4.37 9.42 -2.30
N GLY A 12 3.31 9.48 -1.49
CA GLY A 12 3.40 9.48 -0.04
C GLY A 12 4.06 8.23 0.54
N ARG A 13 3.70 7.04 0.04
CA ARG A 13 4.32 5.77 0.41
C ARG A 13 5.79 5.73 0.01
N TRP A 14 6.11 6.15 -1.21
CA TRP A 14 7.48 6.25 -1.70
C TRP A 14 8.31 7.21 -0.84
N LEU A 15 7.77 8.40 -0.54
CA LEU A 15 8.42 9.39 0.29
C LEU A 15 8.70 8.83 1.68
N TYR A 16 7.71 8.21 2.33
CA TYR A 16 7.88 7.64 3.67
C TYR A 16 8.96 6.56 3.71
N THR A 17 8.97 5.64 2.74
CA THR A 17 9.90 4.51 2.68
C THR A 17 11.34 4.94 2.38
N HIS A 18 11.55 6.00 1.61
CA HIS A 18 12.89 6.42 1.16
C HIS A 18 13.47 7.58 1.98
N LEU A 19 12.64 8.50 2.46
CA LEU A 19 13.08 9.69 3.20
C LEU A 19 13.61 9.34 4.60
N TRP A 20 13.06 8.31 5.24
CA TRP A 20 13.48 7.86 6.56
C TRP A 20 14.90 7.26 6.57
N PRO A 21 15.23 6.26 5.72
CA PRO A 21 16.61 5.76 5.59
C PRO A 21 17.61 6.86 5.22
N LEU A 22 17.23 7.75 4.28
CA LEU A 22 18.04 8.88 3.85
C LEU A 22 18.38 9.83 5.00
N SER A 23 17.42 10.08 5.89
CA SER A 23 17.57 10.94 7.06
C SER A 23 18.56 10.33 8.08
N ILE A 24 18.42 9.04 8.37
CA ILE A 24 19.33 8.33 9.26
C ILE A 24 20.75 8.34 8.70
N GLU A 25 20.90 8.02 7.41
CA GLU A 25 22.19 8.03 6.73
C GLU A 25 22.85 9.41 6.81
N LEU A 26 22.11 10.48 6.53
CA LEU A 26 22.63 11.84 6.60
C LEU A 26 23.04 12.23 8.03
N ALA A 27 22.27 11.84 9.04
CA ALA A 27 22.61 12.09 10.44
C ALA A 27 23.93 11.39 10.83
N ILE A 28 24.10 10.12 10.44
CA ILE A 28 25.34 9.35 10.67
C ILE A 28 26.52 10.03 9.98
N LEU A 29 26.37 10.40 8.70
CA LEU A 29 27.45 11.05 7.94
C LEU A 29 27.82 12.41 8.53
N ALA A 30 26.84 13.21 8.94
CA ALA A 30 27.07 14.51 9.56
C ALA A 30 27.84 14.40 10.88
N LEU A 31 27.61 13.35 11.66
CA LEU A 31 28.34 13.06 12.90
C LEU A 31 29.73 12.45 12.63
N ALA A 32 29.89 11.68 11.56
CA ALA A 32 31.15 11.06 11.20
C ALA A 32 32.19 12.07 10.68
N VAL A 33 31.75 13.14 9.98
CA VAL A 33 32.67 14.10 9.34
C VAL A 33 33.62 14.77 10.33
N PRO A 34 33.18 15.35 11.47
CA PRO A 34 34.10 15.89 12.47
C PRO A 34 35.12 14.87 12.96
N VAL A 35 34.71 13.61 13.16
CA VAL A 35 35.58 12.51 13.60
C VAL A 35 36.62 12.20 12.54
N VAL A 36 36.21 12.05 11.27
CA VAL A 36 37.10 11.80 10.14
C VAL A 36 38.10 12.95 9.98
N LEU A 37 37.63 14.19 10.03
CA LEU A 37 38.49 15.38 9.95
C LEU A 37 39.50 15.45 11.10
N TYR A 38 39.11 15.03 12.31
CA TYR A 38 39.97 14.92 13.48
C TYR A 38 41.03 13.82 13.34
N LEU A 39 40.60 12.60 13.01
CA LEU A 39 41.48 11.42 12.87
C LEU A 39 42.50 11.59 11.74
N LEU A 40 42.06 12.11 10.59
CA LEU A 40 42.93 12.40 9.46
C LEU A 40 43.77 13.68 9.68
N ARG A 41 43.59 14.37 10.81
CA ARG A 41 44.26 15.64 11.15
C ARG A 41 44.22 16.64 9.99
N LEU A 42 43.10 16.66 9.25
CA LEU A 42 42.93 17.53 8.10
C LEU A 42 42.74 18.96 8.58
N LYS A 43 43.79 19.77 8.48
CA LYS A 43 43.79 21.17 8.93
C LYS A 43 43.41 22.19 7.86
N SER A 44 43.42 21.81 6.58
CA SER A 44 43.11 22.72 5.48
C SER A 44 41.60 22.99 5.38
N PRO A 45 41.16 24.26 5.41
CA PRO A 45 39.74 24.60 5.26
C PRO A 45 39.14 24.18 3.93
N GLY A 46 39.90 24.28 2.84
CA GLY A 46 39.42 23.89 1.50
C GLY A 46 39.09 22.40 1.39
N LEU A 47 39.83 21.53 2.09
CA LEU A 47 39.51 20.10 2.14
C LEU A 47 38.30 19.83 3.04
N ARG A 48 38.20 20.50 4.19
CA ARG A 48 37.03 20.39 5.08
C ARG A 48 35.74 20.83 4.39
N TYR A 49 35.81 21.91 3.63
CA TYR A 49 34.73 22.37 2.76
C TYR A 49 34.25 21.27 1.81
N LEU A 50 35.18 20.56 1.14
CA LEU A 50 34.84 19.45 0.25
C LEU A 50 34.11 18.32 0.98
N PHE A 51 34.58 17.92 2.17
CA PHE A 51 33.94 16.89 2.97
C PHE A 51 32.50 17.27 3.35
N TRP A 52 32.27 18.49 3.84
CA TRP A 52 30.93 18.97 4.17
C TRP A 52 30.03 19.09 2.92
N GLY A 53 30.59 19.49 1.77
CA GLY A 53 29.86 19.54 0.50
C GLY A 53 29.43 18.16 0.01
N LEU A 54 30.29 17.15 0.11
CA LEU A 54 29.98 15.77 -0.28
C LEU A 54 28.85 15.17 0.55
N VAL A 55 28.85 15.43 1.87
CA VAL A 55 27.80 14.98 2.80
C VAL A 55 26.44 15.58 2.42
N LEU A 56 26.42 16.85 2.00
CA LEU A 56 25.19 17.53 1.60
C LEU A 56 24.67 17.10 0.22
N ILE A 57 25.56 16.83 -0.73
CA ILE A 57 25.18 16.44 -2.09
C ILE A 57 24.70 14.99 -2.13
N LYS A 58 25.28 14.12 -1.30
CA LYS A 58 24.97 12.69 -1.33
C LYS A 58 23.47 12.36 -1.19
N PRO A 59 22.71 12.96 -0.26
CA PRO A 59 21.27 12.74 -0.17
C PRO A 59 20.52 13.08 -1.45
N LEU A 60 20.96 14.09 -2.24
CA LEU A 60 20.35 14.38 -3.53
C LEU A 60 20.56 13.23 -4.50
N VAL A 61 21.78 12.69 -4.57
CA VAL A 61 22.09 11.58 -5.47
C VAL A 61 21.23 10.37 -5.13
N SER A 62 21.16 9.98 -3.85
CA SER A 62 20.32 8.86 -3.41
C SER A 62 18.82 9.14 -3.64
N PHE A 63 18.34 10.35 -3.35
CA PHE A 63 16.95 10.74 -3.55
C PHE A 63 16.54 10.74 -5.03
N PHE A 64 17.39 11.27 -5.92
CA PHE A 64 17.12 11.28 -7.37
C PHE A 64 17.26 9.89 -7.99
N VAL A 65 18.20 9.06 -7.54
CA VAL A 65 18.37 7.69 -8.03
C VAL A 65 17.16 6.83 -7.67
N ALA A 66 16.63 6.97 -6.46
CA ALA A 66 15.45 6.23 -5.99
C ALA A 66 14.11 6.81 -6.47
N SER A 67 14.11 8.01 -7.07
CA SER A 67 12.90 8.72 -7.48
C SER A 67 12.14 7.96 -8.58
N PRO A 68 10.79 8.03 -8.62
CA PRO A 68 9.99 7.49 -9.73
C PRO A 68 10.33 8.12 -11.10
N VAL A 69 10.98 9.29 -11.09
CA VAL A 69 11.42 10.03 -12.28
C VAL A 69 12.87 9.69 -12.67
N SER A 70 13.51 8.78 -11.92
CA SER A 70 14.89 8.38 -12.16
C SER A 70 15.03 7.64 -13.50
N LEU A 71 16.03 8.03 -14.30
CA LEU A 71 16.46 7.28 -15.47
C LEU A 71 17.39 6.11 -15.10
N TYR A 72 17.78 5.98 -13.82
CA TYR A 72 18.69 4.94 -13.33
C TYR A 72 18.18 3.49 -13.58
N PRO A 73 16.90 3.17 -13.37
CA PRO A 73 16.36 1.85 -13.71
C PRO A 73 16.47 1.52 -15.22
N ALA A 74 16.53 2.54 -16.08
CA ALA A 74 16.70 2.38 -17.53
C ALA A 74 18.16 2.22 -17.97
N MET A 75 19.14 2.52 -17.10
CA MET A 75 20.57 2.46 -17.40
C MET A 75 21.30 1.25 -16.79
N LEU A 76 20.66 0.50 -15.89
CA LEU A 76 21.17 -0.81 -15.51
C LEU A 76 21.14 -1.73 -16.74
N PRO A 77 22.22 -2.48 -17.05
CA PRO A 77 22.15 -3.51 -18.06
C PRO A 77 21.01 -4.43 -17.67
N ARG A 78 19.96 -4.48 -18.49
CA ARG A 78 18.97 -5.53 -18.41
C ARG A 78 19.77 -6.81 -18.58
N GLN A 79 19.99 -7.55 -17.50
CA GLN A 79 20.28 -8.96 -17.63
C GLN A 79 19.17 -9.49 -18.52
N GLU A 80 19.53 -10.01 -19.69
CA GLU A 80 18.65 -10.87 -20.46
C GLU A 80 18.34 -12.06 -19.55
N VAL A 81 17.31 -11.88 -18.74
CA VAL A 81 16.49 -12.96 -18.25
C VAL A 81 16.00 -13.62 -19.53
N ASP A 82 16.42 -14.85 -19.76
CA ASP A 82 15.77 -15.73 -20.73
C ASP A 82 14.28 -15.61 -20.49
N ARG A 83 13.62 -14.90 -21.41
CA ARG A 83 12.21 -14.57 -21.31
C ARG A 83 11.43 -15.85 -21.55
N VAL A 84 11.26 -16.66 -20.52
CA VAL A 84 10.01 -17.41 -20.38
C VAL A 84 8.93 -16.34 -20.25
N ALA A 85 8.01 -16.35 -21.21
CA ALA A 85 7.08 -15.27 -21.49
C ALA A 85 6.37 -14.75 -20.24
N VAL A 86 6.82 -13.59 -19.75
CA VAL A 86 5.98 -12.70 -18.95
C VAL A 86 4.92 -12.18 -19.90
N VAL A 87 3.78 -12.85 -19.93
CA VAL A 87 2.56 -12.35 -20.58
C VAL A 87 2.19 -11.06 -19.88
N ARG A 88 2.43 -9.92 -20.55
CA ARG A 88 1.71 -8.69 -20.25
C ARG A 88 0.26 -8.91 -20.66
N GLU A 89 -0.63 -8.57 -19.75
CA GLU A 89 -2.02 -8.16 -19.95
C GLU A 89 -2.38 -7.70 -21.37
N TYR A 90 -3.53 -8.20 -21.85
CA TYR A 90 -4.31 -7.85 -23.04
C TYR A 90 -3.62 -8.03 -24.41
N ASP A 91 -3.88 -9.18 -25.05
CA ASP A 91 -4.22 -9.33 -26.49
C ASP A 91 -4.15 -10.80 -26.93
N VAL A 92 -5.21 -11.58 -26.69
CA VAL A 92 -5.49 -12.82 -27.47
C VAL A 92 -7.00 -12.96 -27.68
N PHE A 93 -7.56 -12.18 -28.60
CA PHE A 93 -8.62 -12.65 -29.50
C PHE A 93 -8.47 -11.91 -30.83
N PRO A 94 -8.20 -12.61 -31.95
CA PRO A 94 -8.21 -11.97 -33.25
C PRO A 94 -9.66 -11.55 -33.59
N GLU A 95 -9.75 -10.34 -34.12
CA GLU A 95 -10.94 -9.64 -34.57
C GLU A 95 -12.08 -10.52 -35.10
N ARG A 96 -13.25 -10.40 -34.47
CA ARG A 96 -14.51 -10.31 -35.22
C ARG A 96 -15.09 -8.91 -34.97
N ARG A 97 -14.64 -7.95 -35.78
CA ARG A 97 -15.20 -6.60 -35.87
C ARG A 97 -16.62 -6.72 -36.40
N GLU A 98 -17.60 -6.48 -35.54
CA GLU A 98 -18.90 -5.88 -35.86
C GLU A 98 -19.69 -5.76 -34.54
N GLY A 99 -19.68 -4.56 -33.92
CA GLY A 99 -20.62 -4.24 -32.84
C GLY A 99 -20.11 -3.39 -31.67
N VAL A 100 -18.81 -3.18 -31.47
CA VAL A 100 -18.28 -2.48 -30.28
C VAL A 100 -18.00 -0.99 -30.54
N VAL A 101 -18.92 -0.28 -31.18
CA VAL A 101 -18.91 1.20 -31.19
C VAL A 101 -19.97 1.78 -30.24
N ALA A 102 -20.96 0.99 -29.82
CA ALA A 102 -22.01 1.47 -28.90
C ALA A 102 -21.75 1.16 -27.42
N ALA A 103 -20.86 0.21 -27.07
CA ALA A 103 -20.60 -0.19 -25.69
C ALA A 103 -19.43 0.57 -25.02
N SER A 104 -18.58 1.25 -25.80
CA SER A 104 -17.47 2.05 -25.27
C SER A 104 -17.94 3.35 -24.62
N GLU A 105 -19.11 3.88 -24.99
CA GLU A 105 -19.68 5.07 -24.36
C GLU A 105 -20.45 4.72 -23.07
N ALA A 106 -20.99 3.51 -22.96
CA ALA A 106 -21.68 3.05 -21.75
C ALA A 106 -20.70 2.63 -20.63
N ASN A 107 -19.54 2.06 -20.96
CA ASN A 107 -18.53 1.69 -19.96
C ASN A 107 -17.73 2.89 -19.42
N ALA A 108 -17.82 4.06 -20.05
CA ALA A 108 -17.31 5.31 -19.47
C ALA A 108 -18.29 5.92 -18.45
N ALA A 109 -19.56 5.46 -18.42
CA ALA A 109 -20.61 6.00 -17.56
C ALA A 109 -20.93 5.14 -16.33
N ILE A 110 -20.41 3.91 -16.24
CA ILE A 110 -20.56 3.00 -15.09
C ILE A 110 -19.21 2.80 -14.40
N ALA A 111 -18.52 3.90 -14.13
CA ALA A 111 -17.43 3.99 -13.16
C ALA A 111 -17.86 4.98 -12.06
N VAL A 112 -18.98 4.68 -11.40
CA VAL A 112 -19.46 5.44 -10.25
C VAL A 112 -19.00 4.71 -8.99
N GLY A 113 -17.96 5.26 -8.35
CA GLY A 113 -17.90 5.32 -6.89
C GLY A 113 -17.11 4.25 -6.12
N ARG A 114 -15.86 3.95 -6.48
CA ARG A 114 -14.86 3.77 -5.41
C ARG A 114 -14.31 5.14 -5.09
N GLU A 115 -14.76 5.73 -3.98
CA GLU A 115 -14.09 6.89 -3.38
C GLU A 115 -12.68 6.42 -2.97
N ILE A 116 -11.69 6.70 -3.82
CA ILE A 116 -10.30 6.56 -3.45
C ILE A 116 -10.01 7.76 -2.54
N ASP A 117 -10.02 7.51 -1.24
CA ASP A 117 -9.69 8.51 -0.24
C ASP A 117 -8.18 8.71 -0.11
N LEU A 118 -7.81 9.91 0.37
CA LEU A 118 -6.44 10.25 0.70
C LEU A 118 -6.04 9.48 1.96
N ASP A 119 -5.14 8.50 1.82
CA ASP A 119 -4.69 7.72 2.96
C ASP A 119 -3.66 8.53 3.80
N ARG A 120 -3.25 7.96 4.94
CA ARG A 120 -2.25 8.59 5.82
C ARG A 120 -0.94 8.94 5.11
N TYR A 121 -0.54 8.17 4.10
CA TYR A 121 0.68 8.41 3.34
C TYR A 121 0.46 9.54 2.33
N GLY A 122 -0.69 9.56 1.65
CA GLY A 122 -1.11 10.67 0.80
C GLY A 122 -1.13 12.01 1.55
N MET A 123 -1.63 12.02 2.79
CA MET A 123 -1.58 13.21 3.66
C MET A 123 -0.14 13.67 3.96
N ILE A 124 0.78 12.74 4.23
CA ILE A 124 2.20 13.04 4.45
C ILE A 124 2.83 13.62 3.17
N GLY A 125 2.57 12.99 2.02
CA GLY A 125 3.04 13.46 0.71
C GLY A 125 2.55 14.87 0.40
N LEU A 126 1.26 15.15 0.66
CA LEU A 126 0.65 16.46 0.47
C LEU A 126 1.27 17.52 1.38
N ALA A 127 1.40 17.23 2.69
CA ALA A 127 2.00 18.15 3.65
C ALA A 127 3.45 18.50 3.25
N TRP A 128 4.22 17.50 2.82
CA TRP A 128 5.58 17.71 2.32
C TRP A 128 5.59 18.60 1.07
N LEU A 129 4.72 18.34 0.08
CA LEU A 129 4.62 19.13 -1.16
C LEU A 129 4.26 20.59 -0.88
N VAL A 130 3.34 20.84 0.07
CA VAL A 130 2.97 22.20 0.47
C VAL A 130 4.17 22.95 1.03
N VAL A 131 4.91 22.34 1.96
CA VAL A 131 6.08 23.00 2.56
C VAL A 131 7.17 23.21 1.51
N VAL A 132 7.50 22.20 0.71
CA VAL A 132 8.50 22.34 -0.36
C VAL A 132 8.07 23.37 -1.40
N GLY A 133 6.78 23.47 -1.72
CA GLY A 133 6.23 24.52 -2.59
C GLY A 133 6.45 25.92 -2.03
N LEU A 134 6.16 26.15 -0.75
CA LEU A 134 6.40 27.43 -0.08
C LEU A 134 7.89 27.80 -0.06
N TRP A 135 8.77 26.85 0.25
CA TRP A 135 10.22 27.06 0.18
C TRP A 135 10.72 27.25 -1.26
N GLY A 136 10.09 26.58 -2.22
CA GLY A 136 10.33 26.72 -3.66
C GLY A 136 10.00 28.13 -4.16
N LEU A 137 8.89 28.73 -3.71
CA LEU A 137 8.58 30.12 -4.00
C LEU A 137 9.66 31.08 -3.48
N ARG A 138 10.15 30.85 -2.25
CA ARG A 138 11.28 31.62 -1.68
C ARG A 138 12.57 31.42 -2.48
N PHE A 139 12.81 30.22 -2.99
CA PHE A 139 13.99 29.91 -3.81
C PHE A 139 13.92 30.60 -5.17
N VAL A 140 12.77 30.51 -5.84
CA VAL A 140 12.51 31.17 -7.13
C VAL A 140 12.57 32.69 -6.98
N SER A 141 12.00 33.27 -5.92
CA SER A 141 12.07 34.71 -5.67
C SER A 141 13.52 35.19 -5.44
N GLY A 142 14.34 34.40 -4.74
CA GLY A 142 15.78 34.63 -4.62
C GLY A 142 16.51 34.62 -5.97
N CYS A 143 16.19 33.65 -6.84
CA CYS A 143 16.75 33.59 -8.20
C CYS A 143 16.31 34.79 -9.04
N SER A 144 15.03 35.17 -8.98
CA SER A 144 14.48 36.35 -9.64
C SER A 144 15.15 37.63 -9.16
N LEU A 145 15.42 37.77 -7.85
CA LEU A 145 16.16 38.90 -7.29
C LEU A 145 17.59 38.97 -7.84
N VAL A 146 18.30 37.84 -7.91
CA VAL A 146 19.66 37.78 -8.49
C VAL A 146 19.64 38.18 -9.97
N LEU A 147 18.65 37.70 -10.74
CA LEU A 147 18.49 38.09 -12.14
C LEU A 147 18.14 39.57 -12.29
N PHE A 148 17.30 40.12 -11.41
CA PHE A 148 16.95 41.53 -11.38
C PHE A 148 18.18 42.41 -11.07
N LEU A 149 18.96 42.06 -10.04
CA LEU A 149 20.22 42.74 -9.72
C LEU A 149 21.20 42.69 -10.89
N ARG A 150 21.29 41.56 -11.58
CA ARG A 150 22.15 41.42 -12.76
C ARG A 150 21.71 42.29 -13.94
N LYS A 151 20.40 42.46 -14.14
CA LYS A 151 19.84 43.32 -15.20
C LYS A 151 20.00 44.81 -14.90
N THR A 152 19.94 45.19 -13.63
CA THR A 152 19.99 46.60 -13.17
C THR A 152 21.40 47.09 -12.88
N ALA A 153 22.36 46.19 -12.67
CA ALA A 153 23.75 46.57 -12.42
C ALA A 153 24.45 47.03 -13.71
N THR A 154 25.23 48.11 -13.60
CA THR A 154 25.98 48.69 -14.72
C THR A 154 27.34 47.99 -14.84
N THR A 155 27.56 47.25 -15.92
CA THR A 155 28.84 46.56 -16.17
C THR A 155 29.95 47.58 -16.38
N GLN A 156 31.08 47.41 -15.69
CA GLN A 156 32.26 48.25 -15.83
C GLN A 156 33.25 47.56 -16.77
N LEU A 157 33.50 48.17 -17.93
CA LEU A 157 34.45 47.67 -18.93
C LEU A 157 35.84 48.32 -18.79
N GLU A 158 35.93 49.47 -18.12
CA GLU A 158 37.15 50.24 -17.93
C GLU A 158 37.17 50.88 -16.53
N GLY A 159 38.32 51.38 -16.09
CA GLY A 159 38.47 52.09 -14.82
C GLY A 159 39.05 51.23 -13.67
N PRO A 160 39.19 51.82 -12.46
CA PRO A 160 39.98 51.23 -11.37
C PRO A 160 39.44 49.87 -10.89
N LEU A 161 38.13 49.64 -10.97
CA LEU A 161 37.51 48.35 -10.62
C LEU A 161 37.86 47.26 -11.63
N HIS A 162 37.81 47.57 -12.92
CA HIS A 162 38.15 46.63 -13.98
C HIS A 162 39.65 46.27 -13.91
N THR A 163 40.51 47.27 -13.74
CA THR A 163 41.96 47.06 -13.58
C THR A 163 42.28 46.20 -12.34
N ALA A 164 41.67 46.49 -11.19
CA ALA A 164 41.89 45.70 -9.97
C ALA A 164 41.38 44.25 -10.12
N LEU A 165 40.25 44.04 -10.80
CA LEU A 165 39.73 42.70 -11.11
C LEU A 165 40.69 41.93 -12.03
N ASP A 166 41.16 42.56 -13.10
CA ASP A 166 42.09 41.95 -14.06
C ASP A 166 43.41 41.56 -13.40
N GLU A 167 43.97 42.43 -12.57
CA GLU A 167 45.18 42.14 -11.79
C GLU A 167 44.95 40.98 -10.82
N ALA A 168 43.82 40.97 -10.11
CA ALA A 168 43.46 39.89 -9.20
C ALA A 168 43.30 38.56 -9.96
N ALA A 169 42.65 38.58 -11.12
CA ALA A 169 42.44 37.40 -11.98
C ALA A 169 43.76 36.82 -12.52
N ARG A 170 44.70 37.69 -12.92
CA ARG A 170 46.06 37.27 -13.30
C ARG A 170 46.80 36.66 -12.12
N THR A 171 46.72 37.29 -10.94
CA THR A 171 47.40 36.84 -9.72
C THR A 171 46.92 35.45 -9.27
N CYS A 172 45.63 35.13 -9.41
CA CYS A 172 45.08 33.81 -9.05
C CYS A 172 45.08 32.79 -10.22
N GLY A 173 45.61 33.16 -11.38
CA GLY A 173 45.71 32.30 -12.56
C GLY A 173 44.35 31.81 -13.08
N LEU A 174 43.32 32.66 -13.03
CA LEU A 174 41.97 32.28 -13.41
C LEU A 174 41.82 32.27 -14.94
N ARG A 175 41.50 31.11 -15.51
CA ARG A 175 41.25 30.95 -16.96
C ARG A 175 39.88 31.44 -17.41
N ARG A 176 38.95 31.56 -16.47
CA ARG A 176 37.55 31.89 -16.73
C ARG A 176 37.37 33.40 -16.73
N LYS A 177 36.71 33.94 -17.76
CA LYS A 177 36.37 35.36 -17.84
C LYS A 177 35.33 35.72 -16.77
N VAL A 178 35.62 36.76 -15.99
CA VAL A 178 34.75 37.31 -14.94
C VAL A 178 34.54 38.78 -15.28
N SER A 179 33.32 39.28 -15.10
CA SER A 179 33.05 40.72 -15.22
C SER A 179 32.66 41.33 -13.87
N VAL A 180 32.89 42.63 -13.74
CA VAL A 180 32.42 43.41 -12.59
C VAL A 180 31.32 44.37 -13.03
N ALA A 181 30.28 44.48 -12.22
CA ALA A 181 29.18 45.43 -12.41
C ALA A 181 28.95 46.20 -11.12
N VAL A 182 28.39 47.41 -11.21
CA VAL A 182 28.14 48.28 -10.05
C VAL A 182 26.64 48.44 -9.83
N SER A 183 26.21 48.37 -8.57
CA SER A 183 24.81 48.59 -8.19
C SER A 183 24.70 49.34 -6.86
N GLU A 184 23.66 50.16 -6.74
CA GLU A 184 23.27 50.84 -5.48
C GLU A 184 22.45 49.91 -4.56
N LEU A 185 21.92 48.81 -5.12
CA LEU A 185 21.00 47.92 -4.42
C LEU A 185 21.72 46.86 -3.58
N VAL A 186 23.04 46.72 -3.72
CA VAL A 186 23.85 45.76 -2.98
C VAL A 186 24.67 46.46 -1.90
N HIS A 187 24.81 45.82 -0.74
CA HIS A 187 25.48 46.41 0.43
C HIS A 187 26.89 45.82 0.66
N GLY A 188 27.26 44.79 -0.09
CA GLY A 188 28.64 44.33 -0.23
C GLY A 188 28.82 43.64 -1.58
N PRO A 189 30.02 43.14 -1.89
CA PRO A 189 30.25 42.34 -3.09
C PRO A 189 29.30 41.14 -3.12
N VAL A 190 28.65 40.93 -4.27
CA VAL A 190 27.77 39.78 -4.52
C VAL A 190 28.21 39.09 -5.80
N LEU A 191 28.65 37.84 -5.68
CA LEU A 191 28.99 37.01 -6.82
C LEU A 191 27.74 36.35 -7.41
N THR A 192 27.50 36.54 -8.71
CA THR A 192 26.33 35.99 -9.41
C THR A 192 26.73 35.16 -10.64
N GLY A 193 25.96 34.12 -10.96
CA GLY A 193 26.15 33.30 -12.17
C GLY A 193 27.14 32.13 -12.01
N ILE A 194 26.83 31.00 -12.67
CA ILE A 194 27.60 29.73 -12.58
C ILE A 194 28.49 29.49 -13.80
N LEU A 195 28.11 29.89 -15.02
CA LEU A 195 28.93 29.75 -16.25
C LEU A 195 29.60 31.06 -16.68
N ARG A 196 28.89 32.19 -16.54
CA ARG A 196 29.40 33.55 -16.77
C ARG A 196 29.29 34.33 -15.46
N PRO A 197 30.33 34.31 -14.61
CA PRO A 197 30.29 34.88 -13.27
C PRO A 197 30.42 36.41 -13.35
N VAL A 198 29.59 37.12 -12.59
CA VAL A 198 29.59 38.58 -12.50
C VAL A 198 29.65 38.98 -11.04
N ILE A 199 30.65 39.78 -10.67
CA ILE A 199 30.76 40.37 -9.33
C ILE A 199 30.01 41.70 -9.34
N ILE A 200 28.89 41.76 -8.63
CA ILE A 200 28.15 43.01 -8.43
C ILE A 200 28.73 43.71 -7.21
N PHE A 201 29.33 44.86 -7.44
CA PHE A 201 30.04 45.66 -6.45
C PHE A 201 29.20 46.86 -6.00
N PRO A 202 29.15 47.20 -4.70
CA PRO A 202 28.42 48.37 -4.21
C PRO A 202 29.05 49.67 -4.71
N ARG A 203 28.24 50.59 -5.24
CA ARG A 203 28.76 51.88 -5.73
C ARG A 203 29.45 52.69 -4.64
N ARG A 204 28.98 52.64 -3.40
CA ARG A 204 29.57 53.39 -2.28
C ARG A 204 30.98 52.92 -1.90
N MET A 205 31.31 51.67 -2.18
CA MET A 205 32.63 51.10 -1.85
C MET A 205 33.68 51.38 -2.94
N THR A 206 33.28 51.87 -4.11
CA THR A 206 34.21 52.11 -5.22
C THR A 206 35.17 53.26 -4.94
N THR A 207 34.77 54.21 -4.11
CA THR A 207 35.57 55.38 -3.69
C THR A 207 36.15 55.23 -2.28
N ALA A 208 35.58 54.36 -1.45
CA ALA A 208 36.01 54.16 -0.05
C ALA A 208 37.26 53.27 0.10
N LEU A 209 37.59 52.49 -0.92
CA LEU A 209 38.67 51.50 -0.90
C LEU A 209 39.80 51.90 -1.83
N SER A 210 41.04 51.72 -1.39
CA SER A 210 42.23 51.89 -2.24
C SER A 210 42.32 50.80 -3.31
N ALA A 211 43.07 51.06 -4.39
CA ALA A 211 43.28 50.09 -5.48
C ALA A 211 43.84 48.73 -4.97
N GLU A 212 44.74 48.78 -3.98
CA GLU A 212 45.29 47.58 -3.35
C GLU A 212 44.23 46.83 -2.51
N GLN A 213 43.38 47.54 -1.75
CA GLN A 213 42.29 46.90 -1.00
C GLN A 213 41.24 46.29 -1.95
N LEU A 214 40.90 46.97 -3.05
CA LEU A 214 40.02 46.44 -4.10
C LEU A 214 40.58 45.14 -4.69
N LYS A 215 41.88 45.11 -5.00
CA LYS A 215 42.56 43.90 -5.48
C LYS A 215 42.47 42.74 -4.49
N LEU A 216 42.67 43.00 -3.19
CA LEU A 216 42.58 41.98 -2.14
C LEU A 216 41.15 41.43 -1.98
N ILE A 217 40.14 42.30 -2.10
CA ILE A 217 38.73 41.89 -2.07
C ILE A 217 38.37 41.10 -3.33
N PHE A 218 38.79 41.54 -4.51
CA PHE A 218 38.57 40.78 -5.74
C PHE A 218 39.29 39.43 -5.71
N LEU A 219 40.50 39.34 -5.15
CA LEU A 219 41.17 38.06 -4.95
C LEU A 219 40.33 37.08 -4.11
N HIS A 220 39.64 37.59 -3.08
CA HIS A 220 38.71 36.79 -2.27
C HIS A 220 37.50 36.31 -3.09
N GLU A 221 36.82 37.21 -3.79
CA GLU A 221 35.66 36.88 -4.63
C GLU A 221 36.02 35.90 -5.77
N LEU A 222 37.21 36.08 -6.37
CA LEU A 222 37.71 35.20 -7.43
C LEU A 222 38.09 33.82 -6.89
N ALA A 223 38.45 33.69 -5.61
CA ALA A 223 38.67 32.38 -4.99
C ALA A 223 37.36 31.57 -4.95
N HIS A 224 36.21 32.20 -4.68
CA HIS A 224 34.90 31.56 -4.82
C HIS A 224 34.60 31.15 -6.26
N VAL A 225 34.92 32.00 -7.25
CA VAL A 225 34.74 31.67 -8.68
C VAL A 225 35.57 30.47 -9.09
N ARG A 226 36.84 30.43 -8.69
CA ARG A 226 37.78 29.36 -9.04
C ARG A 226 37.32 28.00 -8.51
N ARG A 227 36.70 27.97 -7.33
CA ARG A 227 36.18 26.75 -6.69
C ARG A 227 34.72 26.44 -7.07
N ILE A 228 34.06 27.33 -7.81
CA ILE A 228 32.66 27.17 -8.26
C ILE A 228 31.70 27.12 -7.05
N ASP A 229 31.98 27.93 -6.03
CA ASP A 229 31.20 27.94 -4.79
C ASP A 229 29.73 28.30 -5.03
N ASN A 230 29.44 29.12 -6.03
CA ASN A 230 28.07 29.46 -6.42
C ASN A 230 27.21 28.24 -6.74
N LEU A 231 27.76 27.23 -7.42
CA LEU A 231 27.02 26.01 -7.72
C LEU A 231 26.80 25.19 -6.46
N ALA A 232 27.84 25.05 -5.63
CA ALA A 232 27.74 24.31 -4.37
C ALA A 232 26.74 24.96 -3.41
N LEU A 233 26.73 26.29 -3.30
CA LEU A 233 25.77 27.05 -2.51
C LEU A 233 24.35 26.92 -3.07
N PHE A 234 24.18 26.98 -4.39
CA PHE A 234 22.89 26.74 -5.04
C PHE A 234 22.34 25.35 -4.74
N LEU A 235 23.16 24.30 -4.93
CA LEU A 235 22.79 22.92 -4.59
C LEU A 235 22.47 22.79 -3.10
N GLN A 236 23.28 23.39 -2.23
CA GLN A 236 23.08 23.40 -0.79
C GLN A 236 21.74 24.05 -0.37
N ARG A 237 21.28 25.10 -1.09
CA ARG A 237 19.95 25.68 -0.91
C ARG A 237 18.83 24.74 -1.38
N ALA A 238 19.04 24.00 -2.46
CA ALA A 238 18.09 22.99 -2.94
C ALA A 238 17.94 21.81 -1.96
N VAL A 239 19.05 21.34 -1.36
CA VAL A 239 19.00 20.32 -0.29
C VAL A 239 18.23 20.83 0.92
N GLU A 240 18.52 22.05 1.39
CA GLU A 240 17.81 22.65 2.53
C GLU A 240 16.30 22.83 2.26
N MET A 241 15.90 23.03 1.01
CA MET A 241 14.49 23.09 0.61
C MET A 241 13.82 21.70 0.66
N LEU A 242 14.45 20.67 0.10
CA LEU A 242 13.88 19.31 0.05
C LEU A 242 13.86 18.63 1.42
N LEU A 243 14.90 18.87 2.21
CA LEU A 243 15.12 18.29 3.55
C LEU A 243 15.00 19.36 4.64
N PHE A 244 13.96 20.20 4.53
CA PHE A 244 13.74 21.34 5.42
C PHE A 244 13.60 20.96 6.90
N PHE A 245 13.14 19.74 7.20
CA PHE A 245 12.92 19.26 8.57
C PHE A 245 14.20 18.70 9.22
N HIS A 246 15.30 18.54 8.47
CA HIS A 246 16.46 17.80 8.93
C HIS A 246 17.56 18.70 9.51
N PRO A 247 17.81 18.70 10.84
CA PRO A 247 18.76 19.62 11.47
C PRO A 247 20.21 19.42 10.99
N ALA A 248 20.60 18.20 10.62
CA ALA A 248 21.94 17.95 10.10
C ALA A 248 22.21 18.65 8.76
N VAL A 249 21.19 18.86 7.92
CA VAL A 249 21.36 19.61 6.65
C VAL A 249 21.74 21.06 6.98
N TRP A 250 21.05 21.68 7.93
CA TRP A 250 21.33 23.05 8.35
C TRP A 250 22.70 23.18 9.02
N ILE A 251 23.11 22.19 9.81
CA ILE A 251 24.44 22.16 10.43
C ILE A 251 25.52 22.03 9.36
N CYS A 252 25.42 21.02 8.48
CA CYS A 252 26.37 20.80 7.40
C CYS A 252 26.47 22.01 6.47
N GLY A 253 25.32 22.61 6.11
CA GLY A 253 25.27 23.82 5.29
C GLY A 253 26.01 24.99 5.94
N ARG A 254 25.81 25.22 7.24
CA ARG A 254 26.54 26.25 8.00
C ARG A 254 28.03 25.97 8.06
N MET A 255 28.43 24.71 8.29
CA MET A 255 29.84 24.33 8.35
C MET A 255 30.52 24.49 6.98
N MET A 256 29.86 24.08 5.90
CA MET A 256 30.35 24.25 4.54
C MET A 256 30.60 25.73 4.22
N ARG A 257 29.65 26.63 4.54
CA ARG A 257 29.83 28.08 4.33
C ARG A 257 31.03 28.63 5.12
N ARG A 258 31.16 28.28 6.39
CA ARG A 258 32.30 28.71 7.23
C ARG A 258 33.65 28.26 6.68
N GLU A 259 33.75 27.00 6.24
CA GLU A 259 34.99 26.47 5.67
C GLU A 259 35.30 27.07 4.29
N ALA A 260 34.27 27.42 3.49
CA ALA A 260 34.46 28.15 2.22
C ALA A 260 35.09 29.54 2.43
N GLU A 261 34.54 30.35 3.34
CA GLU A 261 35.08 31.67 3.67
C GLU A 261 36.54 31.56 4.14
N ARG A 262 36.80 30.61 5.04
CA ARG A 262 38.15 30.33 5.55
C ARG A 262 39.12 29.93 4.44
N ALA A 263 38.67 29.12 3.49
CA ALA A 263 39.49 28.70 2.36
C ALA A 263 39.77 29.85 1.38
N CYS A 264 38.82 30.78 1.20
CA CYS A 264 39.03 31.98 0.40
C CYS A 264 40.03 32.93 1.07
N ASP A 265 39.90 33.16 2.37
CA ASP A 265 40.87 33.95 3.16
C ASP A 265 42.29 33.37 3.01
N ASP A 266 42.44 32.06 3.19
CA ASP A 266 43.73 31.36 3.06
C ASP A 266 44.32 31.53 1.65
N ALA A 267 43.48 31.54 0.61
CA ALA A 267 43.92 31.72 -0.78
C ALA A 267 44.45 33.14 -1.02
N VAL A 268 43.76 34.18 -0.52
CA VAL A 268 44.21 35.59 -0.66
C VAL A 268 45.56 35.77 0.02
N VAL A 269 45.67 35.27 1.24
CA VAL A 269 46.88 35.46 2.03
C VAL A 269 48.05 34.66 1.46
N THR A 270 47.82 33.45 0.97
CA THR A 270 48.85 32.64 0.30
C THR A 270 49.32 33.30 -1.00
N ALA A 271 48.43 33.96 -1.75
CA ALA A 271 48.78 34.60 -3.01
C ALA A 271 49.52 35.93 -2.84
N THR A 272 49.32 36.64 -1.72
CA THR A 272 49.81 38.02 -1.55
C THR A 272 50.81 38.20 -0.40
N GLY A 273 50.77 37.34 0.62
CA GLY A 273 51.53 37.51 1.86
C GLY A 273 51.10 38.70 2.72
N ARG A 274 50.00 39.40 2.38
CA ARG A 274 49.62 40.69 2.99
C ARG A 274 48.46 40.57 3.99
N HIS A 275 48.72 39.94 5.13
CA HIS A 275 47.72 39.62 6.16
C HIS A 275 47.00 40.85 6.74
N LEU A 276 47.75 41.90 7.12
CA LEU A 276 47.22 43.08 7.81
C LEU A 276 46.34 43.93 6.89
N GLN A 277 46.82 44.21 5.67
CA GLN A 277 46.07 44.98 4.67
C GLN A 277 44.78 44.27 4.27
N TYR A 278 44.81 42.93 4.23
CA TYR A 278 43.62 42.15 3.95
C TYR A 278 42.61 42.16 5.10
N ALA A 279 43.07 41.98 6.34
CA ALA A 279 42.22 42.07 7.53
C ALA A 279 41.54 43.45 7.67
N ASP A 280 42.29 44.54 7.43
CA ASP A 280 41.76 45.90 7.38
C ASP A 280 40.71 46.06 6.26
N GLY A 281 41.00 45.55 5.05
CA GLY A 281 40.04 45.56 3.94
C GLY A 281 38.72 44.85 4.27
N LEU A 282 38.78 43.68 4.93
CA LEU A 282 37.59 42.97 5.39
C LEU A 282 36.81 43.74 6.46
N ALA A 283 37.50 44.40 7.40
CA ALA A 283 36.87 45.22 8.43
C ALA A 283 36.12 46.41 7.81
N ARG A 284 36.73 47.13 6.87
CA ARG A 284 36.10 48.26 6.17
C ARG A 284 34.88 47.85 5.35
N VAL A 285 34.93 46.68 4.69
CA VAL A 285 33.77 46.13 3.98
C VAL A 285 32.62 45.81 4.93
N ALA A 286 32.93 45.35 6.15
CA ALA A 286 31.94 45.05 7.17
C ALA A 286 31.34 46.31 7.83
N GLU A 287 32.16 47.33 8.10
CA GLU A 287 31.70 48.64 8.59
C GLU A 287 30.70 49.28 7.63
N ALA A 288 31.06 49.33 6.34
CA ALA A 288 30.17 49.85 5.30
C ALA A 288 28.88 49.02 5.09
N ARG A 289 28.84 47.76 5.56
CA ARG A 289 27.62 46.93 5.61
C ARG A 289 26.75 47.24 6.83
N GLN A 290 27.36 47.48 8.00
CA GLN A 290 26.64 47.72 9.25
C GLN A 290 25.92 49.06 9.28
N GLU A 291 26.50 50.12 8.70
CA GLU A 291 25.89 51.45 8.64
C GLU A 291 24.51 51.47 7.94
N LEU A 292 24.22 50.47 7.08
CA LEU A 292 22.93 50.35 6.39
C LEU A 292 21.88 49.51 7.12
N THR A 293 22.31 48.63 8.03
CA THR A 293 21.42 47.67 8.73
C THR A 293 20.91 48.25 10.06
N GLY A 294 20.97 49.57 10.22
CA GLY A 294 20.44 50.29 11.38
C GLY A 294 18.93 50.44 11.31
N ARG A 295 18.17 49.36 11.55
CA ARG A 295 16.75 49.30 12.02
C ARG A 295 16.11 47.99 11.58
N LEU A 296 16.25 46.93 12.37
CA LEU A 296 15.26 45.85 12.56
C LEU A 296 15.71 44.96 13.71
N LEU A 297 14.75 44.44 14.47
CA LEU A 297 14.83 43.74 15.78
C LEU A 297 15.73 42.47 15.80
N VAL A 298 17.04 42.59 15.56
CA VAL A 298 17.93 41.43 15.29
C VAL A 298 18.81 41.02 16.49
N ASN A 299 18.79 41.74 17.61
CA ASN A 299 19.60 41.38 18.80
C ASN A 299 18.86 40.55 19.88
N ALA A 300 17.64 40.06 19.62
CA ALA A 300 16.80 39.50 20.68
C ALA A 300 17.31 38.19 21.33
N PHE A 301 18.32 37.50 20.77
CA PHE A 301 18.91 36.28 21.36
C PHE A 301 20.41 36.12 21.04
N ALA A 302 21.24 37.14 21.29
CA ALA A 302 22.66 37.11 20.95
C ALA A 302 23.58 36.60 22.08
N ALA A 303 24.23 35.46 21.85
CA ALA A 303 25.56 35.15 22.38
C ALA A 303 26.30 34.20 21.42
N ALA A 304 26.74 34.72 20.27
CA ALA A 304 27.73 34.07 19.43
C ALA A 304 28.64 35.16 18.85
N GLU A 305 29.96 35.02 19.00
CA GLU A 305 30.94 35.85 18.30
C GLU A 305 30.58 35.92 16.81
N SER A 306 30.69 37.11 16.20
CA SER A 306 30.42 37.26 14.77
C SER A 306 31.43 36.45 13.95
N ASP A 307 30.97 35.79 12.88
CA ASP A 307 31.81 34.94 12.01
C ASP A 307 33.03 35.72 11.44
N LEU A 308 32.86 37.04 11.28
CA LEU A 308 33.90 37.97 10.86
C LEU A 308 35.03 38.13 11.90
N SER A 309 34.71 38.30 13.18
CA SER A 309 35.75 38.48 14.22
C SER A 309 36.63 37.24 14.33
N THR A 310 36.04 36.06 14.17
CA THR A 310 36.75 34.78 14.12
C THR A 310 37.70 34.71 12.92
N ARG A 311 37.26 35.18 11.74
CA ARG A 311 38.08 35.20 10.52
C ARG A 311 39.25 36.18 10.62
N VAL A 312 38.99 37.42 11.05
CA VAL A 312 40.01 38.46 11.23
C VAL A 312 41.08 37.99 12.23
N ARG A 313 40.67 37.49 13.40
CA ARG A 313 41.59 36.95 14.41
C ARG A 313 42.46 35.83 13.84
N ARG A 314 41.89 34.92 13.05
CA ARG A 314 42.64 33.82 12.43
C ARG A 314 43.70 34.30 11.43
N ILE A 315 43.37 35.32 10.64
CA ILE A 315 44.30 35.93 9.67
C ILE A 315 45.46 36.61 10.41
N LEU A 316 45.16 37.34 11.51
CA LEU A 316 46.15 38.03 12.35
C LEU A 316 47.06 37.07 13.11
N ASP A 317 46.51 35.96 13.64
CA ASP A 317 47.27 34.91 14.32
C ASP A 317 48.17 34.09 13.36
N LYS A 318 48.18 34.41 12.05
CA LYS A 318 48.90 33.66 10.99
C LYS A 318 48.59 32.16 10.99
N ARG A 319 47.40 31.75 11.44
CA ARG A 319 46.96 30.34 11.45
C ARG A 319 46.51 29.89 10.05
N ILE A 320 47.36 30.09 9.05
CA ILE A 320 47.11 29.71 7.67
C ILE A 320 47.80 28.39 7.40
N VAL A 321 47.03 27.44 6.85
CA VAL A 321 47.52 26.09 6.63
C VAL A 321 47.47 25.78 5.13
N PRO A 322 48.61 25.83 4.42
CA PRO A 322 48.65 25.45 3.01
C PRO A 322 48.30 23.96 2.84
N THR A 323 47.72 23.63 1.69
CA THR A 323 47.37 22.23 1.35
C THR A 323 48.63 21.44 1.00
N SER A 324 49.15 20.66 1.96
CA SER A 324 50.29 19.77 1.74
C SER A 324 49.90 18.53 0.91
N VAL A 325 50.89 17.89 0.27
CA VAL A 325 50.67 16.63 -0.47
C VAL A 325 50.08 15.56 0.46
N ARG A 326 50.57 15.48 1.70
CA ARG A 326 50.06 14.57 2.73
C ARG A 326 48.58 14.81 3.04
N SER A 327 48.12 16.06 3.13
CA SER A 327 46.70 16.34 3.39
C SER A 327 45.81 16.01 2.19
N ARG A 328 46.33 16.10 0.95
CA ARG A 328 45.61 15.64 -0.25
C ARG A 328 45.45 14.13 -0.28
N VAL A 329 46.52 13.38 0.03
CA VAL A 329 46.46 11.91 0.12
C VAL A 329 45.50 11.48 1.22
N LEU A 330 45.55 12.09 2.40
CA LEU A 330 44.62 11.81 3.49
C LEU A 330 43.17 12.18 3.13
N ALA A 331 42.95 13.25 2.37
CA ALA A 331 41.62 13.59 1.87
C ALA A 331 41.12 12.57 0.85
N LEU A 332 41.97 12.03 -0.03
CA LEU A 332 41.61 10.93 -0.94
C LEU A 332 41.25 9.64 -0.18
N VAL A 333 42.02 9.30 0.86
CA VAL A 333 41.70 8.17 1.75
C VAL A 333 40.36 8.40 2.46
N GLY A 334 40.13 9.61 2.97
CA GLY A 334 38.85 9.98 3.57
C GLY A 334 37.70 9.96 2.56
N LEU A 335 37.95 10.31 1.29
CA LEU A 335 36.98 10.22 0.20
C LEU A 335 36.64 8.75 -0.13
N GLY A 336 37.64 7.87 -0.11
CA GLY A 336 37.46 6.42 -0.26
C GLY A 336 36.69 5.80 0.90
N LEU A 337 37.00 6.19 2.14
CA LEU A 337 36.23 5.81 3.33
C LEU A 337 34.80 6.36 3.27
N PHE A 338 34.60 7.58 2.74
CA PHE A 338 33.28 8.17 2.55
C PHE A 338 32.46 7.45 1.47
N ALA A 339 33.10 7.01 0.39
CA ALA A 339 32.49 6.14 -0.62
C ALA A 339 32.17 4.74 -0.05
N PHE A 340 33.00 4.21 0.85
CA PHE A 340 32.81 2.91 1.51
C PHE A 340 31.70 2.92 2.58
N LEU A 341 31.71 3.92 3.47
CA LEU A 341 30.58 4.24 4.38
C LEU A 341 29.31 4.64 3.63
N GLY A 342 29.47 4.93 2.33
CA GLY A 342 28.42 5.33 1.44
C GLY A 342 28.01 4.32 0.40
N LEU A 343 28.46 3.07 0.52
CA LEU A 343 27.73 1.95 -0.06
C LEU A 343 26.31 2.06 0.49
N PRO A 344 25.30 2.14 -0.39
CA PRO A 344 23.93 2.28 0.07
C PRO A 344 23.65 1.17 1.08
N MET A 345 22.84 1.47 2.10
CA MET A 345 22.16 0.42 2.89
C MET A 345 21.43 -0.59 1.99
N ALA A 346 21.34 -0.36 0.68
CA ALA A 346 21.09 -1.36 -0.32
C ALA A 346 22.04 -2.58 -0.29
N ILE A 347 23.20 -2.61 0.39
CA ILE A 347 23.93 -3.88 0.62
C ILE A 347 23.38 -4.63 1.85
N ALA A 348 22.85 -3.91 2.83
CA ALA A 348 22.08 -4.52 3.92
C ALA A 348 20.67 -4.91 3.46
N GLN A 349 20.10 -4.22 2.45
CA GLN A 349 18.94 -4.69 1.71
C GLN A 349 19.32 -5.80 0.74
N ASP A 350 20.43 -5.78 0.00
CA ASP A 350 20.91 -6.87 -0.88
C ASP A 350 21.27 -8.12 -0.07
N GLY A 351 21.71 -8.00 1.19
CA GLY A 351 21.83 -9.13 2.10
C GLY A 351 20.48 -9.67 2.58
N ARG A 352 19.48 -8.81 2.77
CA ARG A 352 18.09 -9.18 3.08
C ARG A 352 17.27 -9.57 1.84
N GLU A 353 17.63 -9.10 0.65
CA GLU A 353 17.04 -9.32 -0.66
C GLU A 353 17.70 -10.51 -1.31
N LYS A 354 18.97 -10.84 -1.04
CA LYS A 354 19.55 -12.15 -1.34
C LYS A 354 19.02 -13.20 -0.40
N LYS A 355 18.86 -12.88 0.90
CA LYS A 355 18.20 -13.80 1.83
C LYS A 355 16.73 -13.99 1.44
N ALA A 356 16.01 -12.91 1.12
CA ALA A 356 14.64 -12.97 0.61
C ALA A 356 14.57 -13.57 -0.80
N GLU A 357 15.51 -13.34 -1.72
CA GLU A 357 15.55 -13.98 -3.05
C GLU A 357 15.83 -15.47 -2.93
N THR A 358 16.68 -15.88 -1.98
CA THR A 358 16.91 -17.30 -1.68
C THR A 358 15.69 -17.93 -1.03
N GLU A 359 14.97 -17.19 -0.16
CA GLU A 359 13.67 -17.61 0.41
C GLU A 359 12.56 -17.66 -0.65
N ILE A 360 12.54 -16.71 -1.60
CA ILE A 360 11.56 -16.55 -2.69
C ILE A 360 11.78 -17.59 -3.80
N ARG A 361 13.03 -18.00 -4.02
CA ARG A 361 13.42 -19.05 -4.99
C ARG A 361 13.60 -20.43 -4.34
N GLY A 362 13.29 -20.57 -3.05
CA GLY A 362 13.29 -21.86 -2.37
C GLY A 362 12.22 -22.77 -2.99
N VAL A 363 12.60 -24.01 -3.29
CA VAL A 363 11.65 -25.05 -3.72
C VAL A 363 10.75 -25.37 -2.53
N VAL A 364 9.45 -25.28 -2.74
CA VAL A 364 8.41 -25.62 -1.78
C VAL A 364 7.87 -27.00 -2.11
N THR A 365 7.69 -27.82 -1.08
CA THR A 365 7.11 -29.15 -1.18
C THR A 365 5.92 -29.25 -0.24
N PHE A 366 4.87 -29.92 -0.68
CA PHE A 366 3.70 -30.21 0.15
C PHE A 366 3.71 -31.72 0.44
N ALA A 367 3.58 -32.09 1.71
CA ALA A 367 3.66 -33.51 2.08
C ALA A 367 2.43 -34.30 1.63
N ASP A 368 1.28 -33.63 1.55
CA ASP A 368 0.01 -34.19 1.11
C ASP A 368 -0.15 -34.01 -0.41
N PRO A 369 -0.27 -35.10 -1.20
CA PRO A 369 -0.42 -35.01 -2.65
C PRO A 369 -1.70 -34.31 -3.09
N GLN A 370 -2.78 -34.41 -2.32
CA GLN A 370 -4.05 -33.76 -2.63
C GLN A 370 -3.92 -32.26 -2.40
N LEU A 371 -3.27 -31.84 -1.30
CA LEU A 371 -2.96 -30.44 -1.07
C LEU A 371 -2.04 -29.89 -2.18
N GLU A 372 -1.00 -30.63 -2.56
CA GLU A 372 -0.12 -30.21 -3.66
C GLU A 372 -0.88 -30.04 -4.97
N ALA A 373 -1.79 -30.97 -5.28
CA ALA A 373 -2.61 -30.90 -6.49
C ALA A 373 -3.48 -29.64 -6.54
N VAL A 374 -4.15 -29.30 -5.43
CA VAL A 374 -4.95 -28.06 -5.35
C VAL A 374 -4.06 -26.83 -5.47
N ILE A 375 -2.89 -26.81 -4.82
CA ILE A 375 -1.95 -25.68 -4.95
C ILE A 375 -1.48 -25.52 -6.39
N ARG A 376 -1.16 -26.61 -7.08
CA ARG A 376 -0.73 -26.59 -8.49
C ARG A 376 -1.82 -26.09 -9.41
N GLU A 377 -3.06 -26.47 -9.14
CA GLU A 377 -4.24 -25.97 -9.87
C GLU A 377 -4.38 -24.45 -9.70
N VAL A 378 -4.38 -23.95 -8.46
CA VAL A 378 -4.49 -22.51 -8.14
C VAL A 378 -3.33 -21.69 -8.72
N VAL A 379 -2.12 -22.26 -8.73
CA VAL A 379 -0.94 -21.60 -9.31
C VAL A 379 -0.93 -21.68 -10.85
N GLY A 380 -1.72 -22.57 -11.46
CA GLY A 380 -1.70 -22.83 -12.90
C GLY A 380 -0.44 -23.56 -13.37
N LYS A 381 0.17 -24.36 -12.49
CA LYS A 381 1.46 -25.04 -12.74
C LYS A 381 1.37 -26.55 -12.45
N PRO A 382 0.88 -27.35 -13.42
CA PRO A 382 0.62 -28.77 -13.23
C PRO A 382 1.91 -29.60 -13.05
N GLU A 383 3.02 -29.17 -13.63
CA GLU A 383 4.31 -29.88 -13.57
C GLU A 383 5.47 -28.93 -13.21
N GLY A 384 6.58 -29.51 -12.74
CA GLY A 384 7.78 -28.78 -12.36
C GLY A 384 7.84 -28.35 -10.89
N GLU A 385 8.96 -27.74 -10.50
CA GLU A 385 9.20 -27.31 -9.12
C GLU A 385 8.27 -26.15 -8.73
N LEU A 386 7.62 -26.24 -7.56
CA LEU A 386 6.90 -25.11 -6.97
C LEU A 386 7.89 -24.25 -6.21
N LEU A 387 7.94 -22.96 -6.51
CA LEU A 387 8.80 -22.01 -5.81
C LEU A 387 8.00 -21.25 -4.75
N ALA A 388 8.66 -20.75 -3.71
CA ALA A 388 8.00 -19.94 -2.68
C ALA A 388 7.29 -18.71 -3.27
N ILE A 389 7.81 -18.13 -4.36
CA ILE A 389 7.13 -17.03 -5.08
C ILE A 389 5.80 -17.45 -5.71
N ASP A 390 5.67 -18.71 -6.14
CA ASP A 390 4.49 -19.23 -6.80
C ASP A 390 3.32 -19.28 -5.80
N VAL A 391 3.59 -19.71 -4.56
CA VAL A 391 2.57 -19.91 -3.52
C VAL A 391 2.37 -18.70 -2.60
N ARG A 392 3.35 -17.78 -2.52
CA ARG A 392 3.29 -16.60 -1.64
C ARG A 392 2.13 -15.67 -1.96
N ARG A 393 1.66 -15.65 -3.21
CA ARG A 393 0.55 -14.78 -3.68
C ARG A 393 -0.83 -15.39 -3.49
N ILE A 394 -0.93 -16.59 -2.91
CA ILE A 394 -2.20 -17.20 -2.56
C ILE A 394 -2.78 -16.47 -1.35
N PHE A 395 -3.75 -15.59 -1.59
CA PHE A 395 -4.52 -14.90 -0.55
C PHE A 395 -5.68 -15.74 -0.05
N VAL A 396 -6.16 -16.64 -0.90
CA VAL A 396 -7.38 -17.40 -0.74
C VAL A 396 -7.13 -18.80 -1.31
N LEU A 397 -7.48 -19.84 -0.55
CA LEU A 397 -7.42 -21.22 -0.99
C LEU A 397 -8.70 -21.96 -0.63
N HIS A 398 -9.32 -22.59 -1.63
CA HIS A 398 -10.45 -23.50 -1.47
C HIS A 398 -10.04 -24.91 -1.79
N ALA A 399 -10.20 -25.79 -0.82
CA ALA A 399 -9.97 -27.20 -0.99
C ALA A 399 -10.99 -28.04 -0.17
N PRO A 400 -12.31 -27.77 -0.24
CA PRO A 400 -13.28 -28.60 0.46
C PRO A 400 -13.38 -29.98 -0.19
N GLY A 401 -13.55 -31.03 0.62
CA GLY A 401 -13.85 -32.37 0.10
C GLY A 401 -12.71 -33.08 -0.63
N GLN A 402 -11.46 -32.62 -0.48
CA GLN A 402 -10.31 -33.10 -1.26
C GLN A 402 -9.59 -34.31 -0.66
N LYS A 403 -10.03 -34.77 0.52
CA LYS A 403 -9.40 -35.84 1.31
C LYS A 403 -7.97 -35.49 1.72
N ILE A 404 -7.74 -34.22 2.06
CA ILE A 404 -6.45 -33.75 2.59
C ILE A 404 -6.31 -34.25 4.03
N GLU A 405 -5.18 -34.86 4.35
CA GLU A 405 -4.85 -35.37 5.67
C GLU A 405 -3.80 -34.48 6.37
N ARG A 406 -2.86 -33.92 5.59
CA ARG A 406 -1.73 -33.14 6.12
C ARG A 406 -1.61 -31.75 5.50
N LEU A 407 -1.22 -30.80 6.32
CA LEU A 407 -1.05 -29.39 5.93
C LEU A 407 0.41 -28.95 5.80
N ASP A 408 1.39 -29.87 5.85
CA ASP A 408 2.80 -29.47 5.71
C ASP A 408 3.05 -28.80 4.35
N GLY A 409 3.76 -27.68 4.39
CA GLY A 409 3.97 -26.79 3.25
C GLY A 409 3.01 -25.60 3.23
N ILE A 410 1.89 -25.65 3.97
CA ILE A 410 0.94 -24.53 4.04
C ILE A 410 1.56 -23.28 4.68
N GLU A 411 2.62 -23.44 5.50
CA GLU A 411 3.36 -22.35 6.14
C GLU A 411 3.97 -21.38 5.11
N HIS A 412 4.16 -21.81 3.86
CA HIS A 412 4.68 -20.98 2.78
C HIS A 412 3.64 -20.01 2.19
N LEU A 413 2.35 -20.19 2.48
CA LEU A 413 1.25 -19.30 2.04
C LEU A 413 1.18 -18.07 2.95
N THR A 414 2.30 -17.37 3.07
CA THR A 414 2.51 -16.30 4.07
C THR A 414 1.55 -15.12 3.95
N MET A 415 0.91 -14.92 2.79
CA MET A 415 -0.09 -13.86 2.56
C MET A 415 -1.54 -14.37 2.60
N ALA A 416 -1.77 -15.63 2.95
CA ALA A 416 -3.12 -16.19 3.03
C ALA A 416 -3.97 -15.44 4.06
N GLN A 417 -5.17 -15.06 3.62
CA GLN A 417 -6.20 -14.40 4.42
C GLN A 417 -7.41 -15.31 4.63
N THR A 418 -7.68 -16.22 3.69
CA THR A 418 -8.81 -17.14 3.74
C THR A 418 -8.37 -18.55 3.35
N LEU A 419 -8.62 -19.52 4.23
CA LEU A 419 -8.38 -20.93 3.97
C LEU A 419 -9.65 -21.72 4.23
N ASP A 420 -10.10 -22.46 3.22
CA ASP A 420 -11.24 -23.36 3.31
C ASP A 420 -10.81 -24.80 3.05
N PHE A 421 -10.82 -25.59 4.12
CA PHE A 421 -10.45 -26.99 4.14
C PHE A 421 -11.58 -27.83 4.75
N ARG A 422 -12.84 -27.42 4.59
CA ARG A 422 -13.99 -28.19 5.08
C ARG A 422 -14.05 -29.58 4.45
N GLU A 423 -14.63 -30.55 5.15
CA GLU A 423 -14.87 -31.91 4.61
C GLU A 423 -13.58 -32.62 4.17
N ASN A 424 -12.52 -32.52 4.98
CA ASN A 424 -11.25 -33.22 4.77
C ASN A 424 -10.97 -34.17 5.95
N GLU A 425 -9.74 -34.69 6.03
CA GLU A 425 -9.32 -35.66 7.06
C GLU A 425 -8.18 -35.08 7.93
N ILE A 426 -8.12 -33.75 8.07
CA ILE A 426 -7.04 -33.05 8.77
C ILE A 426 -7.12 -33.31 10.27
N GLU A 427 -5.98 -33.65 10.88
CA GLU A 427 -5.82 -33.79 12.33
C GLU A 427 -4.88 -32.73 12.92
N ASP A 428 -3.79 -32.39 12.22
CA ASP A 428 -2.74 -31.50 12.70
C ASP A 428 -2.83 -30.10 12.10
N LEU A 429 -2.98 -29.09 12.97
CA LEU A 429 -3.03 -27.68 12.61
C LEU A 429 -1.70 -26.94 12.83
N SER A 430 -0.65 -27.62 13.30
CA SER A 430 0.66 -27.02 13.58
C SER A 430 1.22 -26.18 12.42
N PRO A 431 1.08 -26.60 11.14
CA PRO A 431 1.55 -25.81 9.99
C PRO A 431 0.89 -24.41 9.87
N LEU A 432 -0.29 -24.18 10.47
CA LEU A 432 -1.00 -22.90 10.41
C LEU A 432 -0.44 -21.82 11.35
N ALA A 433 0.39 -22.19 12.34
CA ALA A 433 0.81 -21.30 13.43
C ALA A 433 1.53 -20.01 12.96
N HIS A 434 2.13 -20.03 11.77
CA HIS A 434 2.91 -18.93 11.22
C HIS A 434 2.10 -18.00 10.29
N LEU A 435 0.84 -18.31 9.99
CA LEU A 435 -0.01 -17.56 9.06
C LEU A 435 -0.63 -16.32 9.73
N LYS A 436 0.21 -15.34 10.08
CA LYS A 436 -0.20 -14.15 10.87
C LYS A 436 -1.21 -13.23 10.18
N HIS A 437 -1.46 -13.41 8.88
CA HIS A 437 -2.41 -12.63 8.10
C HIS A 437 -3.77 -13.33 7.90
N LEU A 438 -3.93 -14.55 8.42
CA LEU A 438 -5.14 -15.34 8.26
C LEU A 438 -6.31 -14.72 9.04
N ARG A 439 -7.42 -14.47 8.34
CA ARG A 439 -8.63 -13.84 8.89
C ARG A 439 -9.82 -14.81 8.92
N ARG A 440 -9.93 -15.66 7.91
CA ARG A 440 -11.04 -16.61 7.74
C ARG A 440 -10.48 -18.02 7.62
N LEU A 441 -10.90 -18.91 8.51
CA LEU A 441 -10.47 -20.30 8.52
C LEU A 441 -11.67 -21.22 8.66
N PHE A 442 -11.87 -22.08 7.66
CA PHE A 442 -12.96 -23.04 7.63
C PHE A 442 -12.40 -24.45 7.65
N LEU A 443 -12.65 -25.17 8.74
CA LEU A 443 -12.15 -26.52 9.02
C LEU A 443 -13.29 -27.45 9.48
N SER A 444 -14.54 -27.10 9.17
CA SER A 444 -15.70 -27.93 9.46
C SER A 444 -15.55 -29.34 8.90
N GLN A 445 -16.06 -30.36 9.60
CA GLN A 445 -16.01 -31.75 9.14
C GLN A 445 -14.58 -32.23 8.83
N ASN A 446 -13.71 -32.22 9.84
CA ASN A 446 -12.38 -32.81 9.81
C ASN A 446 -12.22 -33.77 11.01
N ARG A 447 -10.98 -34.18 11.32
CA ARG A 447 -10.66 -35.07 12.44
C ARG A 447 -9.85 -34.36 13.54
N ILE A 448 -10.04 -33.04 13.66
CA ILE A 448 -9.26 -32.19 14.56
C ILE A 448 -9.65 -32.47 16.00
N ARG A 449 -8.65 -32.70 16.85
CA ARG A 449 -8.80 -32.82 18.32
C ARG A 449 -8.12 -31.67 19.04
N GLU A 450 -6.91 -31.33 18.61
CA GLU A 450 -6.04 -30.33 19.23
C GLU A 450 -5.99 -29.06 18.37
N ILE A 451 -6.29 -27.92 18.97
CA ILE A 451 -6.27 -26.61 18.29
C ILE A 451 -5.18 -25.66 18.82
N GLY A 452 -4.16 -26.22 19.48
CA GLY A 452 -3.07 -25.46 20.12
C GLY A 452 -2.34 -24.49 19.19
N ALA A 453 -2.29 -24.78 17.89
CA ALA A 453 -1.68 -23.91 16.87
C ALA A 453 -2.44 -22.59 16.67
N LEU A 454 -3.75 -22.56 16.90
CA LEU A 454 -4.59 -21.40 16.61
C LEU A 454 -4.33 -20.22 17.55
N LYS A 455 -3.72 -20.44 18.73
CA LYS A 455 -3.34 -19.36 19.66
C LYS A 455 -2.42 -18.31 19.03
N GLU A 456 -1.70 -18.71 17.99
CA GLU A 456 -0.72 -17.91 17.27
C GLU A 456 -1.32 -17.07 16.14
N VAL A 457 -2.56 -17.36 15.73
CA VAL A 457 -3.26 -16.78 14.58
C VAL A 457 -4.26 -15.71 15.03
N VAL A 458 -3.74 -14.70 15.72
CA VAL A 458 -4.53 -13.69 16.45
C VAL A 458 -5.39 -12.76 15.59
N ALA A 459 -5.22 -12.78 14.26
CA ALA A 459 -5.95 -11.94 13.32
C ALA A 459 -7.27 -12.57 12.80
N LEU A 460 -7.65 -13.76 13.29
CA LEU A 460 -8.87 -14.46 12.90
C LEU A 460 -10.13 -13.67 13.29
N THR A 461 -11.03 -13.50 12.33
CA THR A 461 -12.35 -12.88 12.49
C THR A 461 -13.48 -13.90 12.28
N LYS A 462 -13.29 -14.90 11.42
CA LYS A 462 -14.25 -16.01 11.20
C LYS A 462 -13.54 -17.36 11.33
N LEU A 463 -14.04 -18.23 12.22
CA LEU A 463 -13.44 -19.55 12.47
C LEU A 463 -14.54 -20.63 12.57
N TYR A 464 -14.52 -21.59 11.65
CA TYR A 464 -15.43 -22.74 11.67
C TYR A 464 -14.65 -24.02 11.95
N LEU A 465 -15.03 -24.68 13.04
CA LEU A 465 -14.45 -25.93 13.54
C LEU A 465 -15.56 -26.94 13.89
N ASP A 466 -16.77 -26.75 13.36
CA ASP A 466 -17.88 -27.64 13.61
C ASP A 466 -17.64 -29.06 13.08
N ARG A 467 -18.28 -30.05 13.70
CA ARG A 467 -18.17 -31.47 13.33
C ARG A 467 -16.71 -31.97 13.33
N ASN A 468 -16.02 -31.71 14.44
CA ASN A 468 -14.68 -32.23 14.73
C ASN A 468 -14.73 -33.02 16.05
N GLU A 469 -13.58 -33.29 16.66
CA GLU A 469 -13.46 -34.04 17.91
C GLU A 469 -12.85 -33.21 19.06
N ILE A 470 -13.03 -31.89 19.03
CA ILE A 470 -12.43 -30.94 19.97
C ILE A 470 -13.14 -30.99 21.33
N ASP A 471 -12.38 -30.99 22.42
CA ASP A 471 -12.90 -30.89 23.79
C ASP A 471 -12.29 -29.71 24.59
N ASP A 472 -11.04 -29.34 24.32
CA ASP A 472 -10.37 -28.16 24.87
C ASP A 472 -10.30 -26.99 23.87
N ILE A 473 -10.84 -25.84 24.29
CA ILE A 473 -10.80 -24.59 23.53
C ILE A 473 -9.97 -23.48 24.20
N ALA A 474 -9.16 -23.82 25.21
CA ALA A 474 -8.23 -22.88 25.84
C ALA A 474 -7.35 -22.07 24.84
N PRO A 475 -6.88 -22.65 23.71
CA PRO A 475 -6.12 -21.90 22.71
C PRO A 475 -6.84 -20.70 22.09
N LEU A 476 -8.19 -20.65 22.15
CA LEU A 476 -8.96 -19.56 21.56
C LEU A 476 -8.99 -18.28 22.41
N ALA A 477 -8.59 -18.34 23.69
CA ALA A 477 -8.77 -17.25 24.65
C ALA A 477 -8.10 -15.91 24.28
N GLY A 478 -7.14 -15.93 23.35
CA GLY A 478 -6.40 -14.76 22.86
C GLY A 478 -6.91 -14.17 21.53
N LEU A 479 -7.93 -14.77 20.90
CA LEU A 479 -8.42 -14.37 19.57
C LEU A 479 -9.44 -13.23 19.65
N GLY A 480 -9.03 -12.09 20.21
CA GLY A 480 -9.93 -10.98 20.55
C GLY A 480 -10.70 -10.34 19.38
N GLU A 481 -10.25 -10.55 18.13
CA GLU A 481 -10.88 -10.04 16.90
C GLU A 481 -11.96 -10.99 16.33
N LEU A 482 -12.23 -12.12 17.00
CA LEU A 482 -13.14 -13.13 16.49
C LEU A 482 -14.60 -12.67 16.56
N GLU A 483 -15.26 -12.59 15.41
CA GLU A 483 -16.66 -12.15 15.28
C GLU A 483 -17.62 -13.32 15.08
N ILE A 484 -17.19 -14.35 14.34
CA ILE A 484 -17.96 -15.56 14.05
C ILE A 484 -17.18 -16.80 14.47
N LEU A 485 -17.79 -17.61 15.34
CA LEU A 485 -17.24 -18.87 15.81
C LEU A 485 -18.27 -19.99 15.69
N ARG A 486 -17.91 -21.05 14.97
CA ARG A 486 -18.69 -22.29 14.90
C ARG A 486 -17.92 -23.45 15.50
N LEU A 487 -18.49 -24.06 16.52
CA LEU A 487 -17.95 -25.18 17.28
C LEU A 487 -19.02 -26.26 17.48
N ASP A 488 -20.10 -26.22 16.70
CA ASP A 488 -21.19 -27.19 16.80
C ASP A 488 -20.69 -28.62 16.52
N TRP A 489 -21.33 -29.64 17.12
CA TRP A 489 -20.97 -31.05 16.97
C TRP A 489 -19.51 -31.36 17.35
N ASN A 490 -19.11 -30.99 18.57
CA ASN A 490 -17.82 -31.32 19.16
C ASN A 490 -18.03 -32.01 20.53
N ARG A 491 -17.00 -32.03 21.40
CA ARG A 491 -17.04 -32.66 22.74
C ARG A 491 -16.77 -31.65 23.85
N ILE A 492 -17.00 -30.37 23.59
CA ILE A 492 -16.63 -29.25 24.46
C ILE A 492 -17.53 -29.23 25.70
N GLY A 493 -16.92 -29.19 26.89
CA GLY A 493 -17.63 -29.01 28.15
C GLY A 493 -17.37 -27.66 28.83
N ASN A 494 -16.17 -27.11 28.64
CA ASN A 494 -15.74 -25.88 29.29
C ASN A 494 -15.60 -24.74 28.27
N ILE A 495 -16.43 -23.70 28.41
CA ILE A 495 -16.39 -22.52 27.56
C ILE A 495 -15.81 -21.26 28.22
N SER A 496 -15.18 -21.39 29.39
CA SER A 496 -14.48 -20.27 30.06
C SER A 496 -13.46 -19.51 29.19
N PRO A 497 -12.75 -20.13 28.23
CA PRO A 497 -11.88 -19.40 27.31
C PRO A 497 -12.59 -18.32 26.48
N LEU A 498 -13.91 -18.46 26.25
CA LEU A 498 -14.67 -17.52 25.43
C LEU A 498 -14.91 -16.17 26.12
N ALA A 499 -14.79 -16.08 27.45
CA ALA A 499 -15.19 -14.90 28.24
C ALA A 499 -14.49 -13.58 27.84
N LYS A 500 -13.38 -13.66 27.09
CA LYS A 500 -12.58 -12.50 26.64
C LYS A 500 -12.75 -12.17 25.16
N LEU A 501 -13.59 -12.89 24.43
CA LEU A 501 -13.79 -12.72 22.99
C LEU A 501 -14.89 -11.67 22.72
N PHE A 502 -14.65 -10.44 23.18
CA PHE A 502 -15.67 -9.38 23.21
C PHE A 502 -16.23 -9.03 21.83
N ALA A 503 -15.49 -9.27 20.74
CA ALA A 503 -15.94 -9.02 19.38
C ALA A 503 -16.97 -10.05 18.86
N LEU A 504 -17.21 -11.15 19.57
CA LEU A 504 -18.12 -12.21 19.12
C LEU A 504 -19.54 -11.68 18.94
N ARG A 505 -20.07 -11.90 17.74
CA ARG A 505 -21.45 -11.60 17.36
C ARG A 505 -22.25 -12.87 17.11
N TRP A 506 -21.60 -13.90 16.58
CA TRP A 506 -22.26 -15.15 16.22
C TRP A 506 -21.48 -16.34 16.75
N LEU A 507 -22.16 -17.12 17.57
CA LEU A 507 -21.57 -18.26 18.26
C LEU A 507 -22.46 -19.50 18.09
N ARG A 508 -21.91 -20.58 17.54
CA ARG A 508 -22.59 -21.88 17.52
C ARG A 508 -21.83 -22.89 18.35
N LEU A 509 -22.54 -23.47 19.31
CA LEU A 509 -22.06 -24.48 20.26
C LEU A 509 -23.04 -25.65 20.37
N ASP A 510 -23.92 -25.80 19.37
CA ASP A 510 -24.91 -26.86 19.33
C ASP A 510 -24.25 -28.25 19.43
N VAL A 511 -24.92 -29.19 20.07
CA VAL A 511 -24.50 -30.59 20.23
C VAL A 511 -23.08 -30.70 20.79
N ASN A 512 -22.92 -30.27 22.04
CA ASN A 512 -21.69 -30.37 22.83
C ASN A 512 -22.00 -30.96 24.22
N ARG A 513 -21.14 -30.73 25.21
CA ARG A 513 -21.28 -31.25 26.59
C ARG A 513 -21.31 -30.11 27.62
N ILE A 514 -21.74 -28.93 27.21
CA ILE A 514 -21.69 -27.70 28.01
C ILE A 514 -22.75 -27.77 29.11
N THR A 515 -22.34 -27.40 30.33
CA THR A 515 -23.24 -27.26 31.49
C THR A 515 -23.26 -25.82 32.01
N ASP A 516 -22.10 -25.15 32.04
CA ASP A 516 -21.95 -23.80 32.54
C ASP A 516 -21.76 -22.80 31.39
N ILE A 517 -22.67 -21.83 31.33
CA ILE A 517 -22.66 -20.74 30.34
C ILE A 517 -22.36 -19.37 30.93
N ALA A 518 -21.90 -19.27 32.19
CA ALA A 518 -21.45 -18.02 32.80
C ALA A 518 -20.49 -17.17 31.93
N PRO A 519 -19.57 -17.76 31.14
CA PRO A 519 -18.70 -17.02 30.23
C PRO A 519 -19.43 -16.18 29.18
N LEU A 520 -20.69 -16.49 28.85
CA LEU A 520 -21.47 -15.75 27.87
C LEU A 520 -21.97 -14.39 28.40
N ALA A 521 -22.01 -14.19 29.73
CA ALA A 521 -22.49 -12.94 30.33
C ALA A 521 -21.66 -11.72 29.94
N THR A 522 -20.37 -11.91 29.63
CA THR A 522 -19.44 -10.82 29.26
C THR A 522 -19.47 -10.48 27.78
N LEU A 523 -20.11 -11.29 26.94
CA LEU A 523 -20.11 -11.17 25.48
C LEU A 523 -21.24 -10.26 24.99
N VAL A 524 -21.13 -8.97 25.31
CA VAL A 524 -22.17 -7.95 25.10
C VAL A 524 -22.47 -7.61 23.63
N HIS A 525 -21.71 -8.15 22.69
CA HIS A 525 -21.93 -7.96 21.25
C HIS A 525 -22.58 -9.17 20.57
N LEU A 526 -22.91 -10.23 21.33
CA LEU A 526 -23.59 -11.41 20.78
C LEU A 526 -24.97 -11.05 20.23
N GLN A 527 -25.18 -11.43 18.98
CA GLN A 527 -26.42 -11.29 18.23
C GLN A 527 -27.09 -12.64 18.00
N ALA A 528 -26.33 -13.72 17.85
CA ALA A 528 -26.90 -15.06 17.84
C ALA A 528 -26.04 -16.06 18.60
N VAL A 529 -26.70 -16.89 19.41
CA VAL A 529 -26.04 -17.98 20.15
C VAL A 529 -26.84 -19.28 20.08
N GLY A 530 -26.19 -20.33 19.55
CA GLY A 530 -26.76 -21.66 19.37
C GLY A 530 -26.20 -22.59 20.43
N LEU A 531 -27.08 -23.15 21.25
CA LEU A 531 -26.74 -24.00 22.39
C LEU A 531 -27.56 -25.30 22.38
N THR A 532 -28.19 -25.66 21.27
CA THR A 532 -29.07 -26.83 21.17
C THR A 532 -28.34 -28.10 21.58
N GLY A 533 -29.00 -29.05 22.25
CA GLY A 533 -28.42 -30.37 22.52
C GLY A 533 -27.21 -30.36 23.45
N ASN A 534 -27.22 -29.50 24.47
CA ASN A 534 -26.21 -29.45 25.53
C ASN A 534 -26.78 -29.98 26.86
N ARG A 535 -26.13 -29.69 27.99
CA ARG A 535 -26.52 -30.13 29.34
C ARG A 535 -26.76 -28.93 30.26
N ILE A 536 -27.33 -27.86 29.71
CA ILE A 536 -27.55 -26.60 30.40
C ILE A 536 -28.86 -26.66 31.19
N ASP A 537 -28.84 -26.29 32.46
CA ASP A 537 -30.02 -26.17 33.33
C ASP A 537 -30.30 -24.72 33.76
N ASP A 538 -29.27 -23.91 33.95
CA ASP A 538 -29.35 -22.49 34.28
C ASP A 538 -28.96 -21.60 33.09
N ILE A 539 -29.81 -20.60 32.80
CA ILE A 539 -29.60 -19.62 31.72
C ILE A 539 -29.43 -18.18 32.24
N SER A 540 -29.22 -18.01 33.56
CA SER A 540 -29.00 -16.71 34.20
C SER A 540 -27.95 -15.85 33.50
N ALA A 541 -26.87 -16.46 33.00
CA ALA A 541 -25.82 -15.78 32.25
C ALA A 541 -26.31 -15.03 30.99
N LEU A 542 -27.35 -15.54 30.32
CA LEU A 542 -27.96 -14.88 29.16
C LEU A 542 -28.80 -13.67 29.60
N VAL A 543 -29.45 -13.76 30.76
CA VAL A 543 -30.17 -12.64 31.38
C VAL A 543 -29.19 -11.55 31.83
N ASP A 544 -28.08 -11.94 32.44
CA ASP A 544 -27.04 -11.03 32.92
C ASP A 544 -26.25 -10.36 31.77
N ASN A 545 -26.27 -10.95 30.57
CA ASN A 545 -25.69 -10.33 29.39
C ASN A 545 -26.48 -9.07 29.00
N SER A 546 -25.91 -7.90 29.25
CA SER A 546 -26.54 -6.60 28.96
C SER A 546 -26.74 -6.32 27.46
N GLY A 547 -25.98 -7.01 26.60
CA GLY A 547 -26.11 -6.93 25.14
C GLY A 547 -27.21 -7.82 24.55
N MET A 548 -27.70 -8.82 25.30
CA MET A 548 -28.71 -9.76 24.84
C MET A 548 -30.10 -9.10 24.82
N GLY A 549 -30.59 -8.68 23.66
CA GLY A 549 -31.84 -7.91 23.58
C GLY A 549 -32.53 -7.99 22.23
N ALA A 550 -33.20 -6.92 21.83
CA ALA A 550 -34.03 -6.87 20.64
C ALA A 550 -33.27 -7.29 19.37
N GLY A 551 -33.76 -8.35 18.71
CA GLY A 551 -33.15 -8.89 17.49
C GLY A 551 -32.06 -9.94 17.72
N ALA A 552 -31.74 -10.26 18.98
CA ALA A 552 -30.87 -11.39 19.29
C ALA A 552 -31.60 -12.72 19.09
N ILE A 553 -30.90 -13.74 18.61
CA ILE A 553 -31.43 -15.09 18.37
C ILE A 553 -30.75 -16.07 19.31
N VAL A 554 -31.54 -16.80 20.08
CA VAL A 554 -31.05 -17.84 21.00
C VAL A 554 -31.75 -19.14 20.72
N ASN A 555 -30.98 -20.22 20.59
CA ASN A 555 -31.52 -21.58 20.55
C ASN A 555 -31.01 -22.39 21.74
N LEU A 556 -31.95 -22.88 22.57
CA LEU A 556 -31.70 -23.68 23.76
C LEU A 556 -32.39 -25.05 23.71
N SER A 557 -32.95 -25.45 22.57
CA SER A 557 -33.67 -26.72 22.44
C SER A 557 -32.80 -27.91 22.86
N ASP A 558 -33.42 -29.01 23.29
CA ASP A 558 -32.72 -30.22 23.73
C ASP A 558 -31.71 -30.00 24.88
N ASN A 559 -32.01 -29.09 25.81
CA ASN A 559 -31.29 -28.92 27.07
C ASN A 559 -32.18 -29.31 28.27
N PRO A 560 -31.60 -29.83 29.37
CA PRO A 560 -32.30 -30.11 30.61
C PRO A 560 -32.59 -28.83 31.42
N LEU A 561 -33.27 -27.85 30.82
CA LEU A 561 -33.54 -26.55 31.42
C LEU A 561 -34.27 -26.67 32.77
N GLY A 562 -33.75 -25.98 33.77
CA GLY A 562 -34.34 -25.92 35.10
C GLY A 562 -35.64 -25.11 35.13
N ARG A 563 -36.39 -25.25 36.22
CA ARG A 563 -37.69 -24.56 36.38
C ARG A 563 -37.57 -23.04 36.24
N LYS A 564 -36.56 -22.44 36.89
CA LYS A 564 -36.30 -21.01 36.83
C LYS A 564 -35.98 -20.54 35.39
N ALA A 565 -35.18 -21.32 34.66
CA ALA A 565 -34.84 -21.03 33.27
C ALA A 565 -36.11 -20.94 32.39
N ILE A 566 -37.06 -21.85 32.58
CA ILE A 566 -38.30 -21.95 31.80
C ILE A 566 -39.35 -20.91 32.24
N GLU A 567 -39.59 -20.78 33.54
CA GLU A 567 -40.71 -20.00 34.09
C GLU A 567 -40.38 -18.51 34.28
N GLU A 568 -39.10 -18.15 34.43
CA GLU A 568 -38.66 -16.78 34.77
C GLU A 568 -37.67 -16.21 33.74
N ASP A 569 -36.52 -16.86 33.56
CA ASP A 569 -35.40 -16.28 32.82
C ASP A 569 -35.68 -16.20 31.30
N TRP A 570 -36.26 -17.25 30.69
CA TRP A 570 -36.62 -17.24 29.27
C TRP A 570 -37.70 -16.21 28.93
N PRO A 571 -38.84 -16.12 29.65
CA PRO A 571 -39.81 -15.04 29.46
C PRO A 571 -39.20 -13.63 29.60
N ALA A 572 -38.23 -13.43 30.50
CA ALA A 572 -37.53 -12.17 30.66
C ALA A 572 -36.69 -11.81 29.41
N LEU A 573 -36.02 -12.79 28.80
CA LEU A 573 -35.29 -12.61 27.54
C LEU A 573 -36.24 -12.29 26.38
N VAL A 574 -37.37 -12.98 26.28
CA VAL A 574 -38.40 -12.71 25.26
C VAL A 574 -38.97 -11.30 25.40
N GLN A 575 -39.22 -10.82 26.63
CA GLN A 575 -39.63 -9.42 26.87
C GLN A 575 -38.57 -8.40 26.43
N ARG A 576 -37.28 -8.76 26.47
CA ARG A 576 -36.19 -7.92 25.95
C ARG A 576 -36.08 -7.95 24.42
N GLY A 577 -36.92 -8.74 23.73
CA GLY A 577 -36.96 -8.86 22.27
C GLY A 577 -35.99 -9.91 21.72
N VAL A 578 -35.54 -10.85 22.55
CA VAL A 578 -34.80 -12.03 22.12
C VAL A 578 -35.77 -13.02 21.46
N ALA A 579 -35.40 -13.54 20.30
CA ALA A 579 -36.18 -14.52 19.56
C ALA A 579 -35.63 -15.95 19.78
N GLU A 580 -36.54 -16.91 19.90
CA GLU A 580 -36.22 -18.32 19.68
C GLU A 580 -36.06 -18.55 18.18
N GLY A 581 -35.03 -19.27 17.76
CA GLY A 581 -34.92 -19.68 16.38
C GLY A 581 -33.64 -20.42 16.07
N GLU A 582 -33.69 -21.26 15.04
CA GLU A 582 -32.47 -21.78 14.44
C GLU A 582 -31.62 -20.62 13.96
N ILE A 583 -30.35 -20.65 14.33
CA ILE A 583 -29.37 -19.78 13.70
C ILE A 583 -29.29 -20.28 12.25
N GLN A 584 -29.80 -19.50 11.31
CA GLN A 584 -29.56 -19.72 9.89
C GLN A 584 -28.07 -19.46 9.58
N PRO A 585 -27.45 -20.12 8.58
CA PRO A 585 -26.19 -19.64 8.06
C PRO A 585 -26.37 -18.16 7.75
N ILE A 586 -25.49 -17.31 8.28
CA ILE A 586 -25.63 -15.88 8.12
C ILE A 586 -25.32 -15.57 6.66
N LEU A 587 -26.36 -15.49 5.84
CA LEU A 587 -26.36 -14.66 4.64
C LEU A 587 -26.46 -13.22 5.14
N THR A 588 -25.34 -12.68 5.62
CA THR A 588 -25.21 -11.26 5.95
C THR A 588 -25.63 -10.47 4.72
N GLY A 589 -26.46 -9.44 4.93
CA GLY A 589 -27.24 -8.76 3.90
C GLY A 589 -26.49 -8.51 2.58
N SER A 590 -27.23 -8.67 1.48
CA SER A 590 -27.01 -8.42 0.03
C SER A 590 -25.65 -7.99 -0.56
N GLY A 591 -24.69 -7.47 0.19
CA GLY A 591 -23.30 -7.24 -0.21
C GLY A 591 -22.34 -8.39 0.10
N GLU A 592 -22.49 -9.14 1.20
CA GLU A 592 -21.62 -10.30 1.51
C GLU A 592 -22.08 -11.58 0.81
N PHE A 593 -23.37 -11.66 0.42
CA PHE A 593 -23.91 -12.72 -0.43
C PHE A 593 -23.19 -12.81 -1.79
N MET A 594 -22.73 -11.67 -2.31
CA MET A 594 -21.92 -11.64 -3.53
C MET A 594 -20.49 -12.11 -3.30
N ASP A 595 -19.92 -11.99 -2.09
CA ASP A 595 -18.59 -12.53 -1.80
C ASP A 595 -18.62 -14.05 -1.54
N GLU A 596 -19.74 -14.60 -1.06
CA GLU A 596 -19.93 -16.05 -0.90
C GLU A 596 -20.32 -16.74 -2.23
N ILE A 597 -21.06 -16.07 -3.13
CA ILE A 597 -21.47 -16.61 -4.43
C ILE A 597 -20.49 -16.28 -5.57
N SER A 598 -19.85 -15.10 -5.59
CA SER A 598 -18.80 -14.82 -6.59
C SER A 598 -17.59 -15.75 -6.39
N PHE A 599 -17.41 -16.27 -5.19
CA PHE A 599 -16.47 -17.34 -4.86
C PHE A 599 -16.78 -18.68 -5.49
N PHE A 600 -18.07 -18.98 -5.70
CA PHE A 600 -18.54 -20.24 -6.26
C PHE A 600 -18.53 -20.21 -7.80
N LEU A 601 -18.34 -19.04 -8.42
CA LEU A 601 -18.50 -18.82 -9.87
C LEU A 601 -17.28 -18.23 -10.58
N LEU A 602 -16.15 -17.99 -9.91
CA LEU A 602 -14.97 -17.38 -10.55
C LEU A 602 -13.80 -18.31 -10.85
N ASP A 603 -13.85 -19.57 -10.44
CA ASP A 603 -12.94 -20.61 -10.95
C ASP A 603 -13.60 -21.96 -10.68
N ASN A 604 -14.35 -22.45 -11.66
CA ASN A 604 -14.46 -23.87 -11.99
C ASN A 604 -15.52 -24.00 -13.09
N GLU A 605 -15.02 -24.35 -14.29
CA GLU A 605 -15.79 -25.19 -15.20
C GLU A 605 -16.35 -26.37 -14.39
N VAL A 606 -17.68 -26.44 -14.32
CA VAL A 606 -18.42 -27.49 -13.63
C VAL A 606 -17.97 -28.86 -14.16
N ARG A 607 -17.22 -29.61 -13.35
CA ARG A 607 -17.12 -31.07 -13.50
C ARG A 607 -18.15 -31.72 -12.60
N GLU A 608 -19.27 -32.12 -13.22
CA GLU A 608 -20.27 -33.00 -12.64
C GLU A 608 -19.67 -34.38 -12.29
N GLN A 609 -19.86 -34.88 -11.05
CA GLN A 609 -20.16 -36.28 -10.74
C GLN A 609 -21.02 -36.37 -9.45
N GLU A 610 -21.98 -37.31 -9.47
CA GLU A 610 -23.26 -37.46 -8.71
C GLU A 610 -23.17 -37.97 -7.23
N PRO A 611 -24.27 -38.44 -6.57
CA PRO A 611 -25.42 -37.71 -6.00
C PRO A 611 -25.65 -38.02 -4.48
N TYR A 612 -26.15 -37.06 -3.69
CA TYR A 612 -26.65 -37.34 -2.34
C TYR A 612 -28.18 -37.23 -2.26
N PHE A 613 -28.80 -38.31 -1.78
CA PHE A 613 -30.21 -38.41 -1.39
C PHE A 613 -30.52 -37.41 -0.25
N PHE A 614 -31.45 -36.49 -0.48
CA PHE A 614 -32.20 -35.86 0.63
C PHE A 614 -33.58 -36.53 0.75
N ARG A 615 -33.92 -36.98 1.96
CA ARG A 615 -35.25 -37.45 2.32
C ARG A 615 -36.25 -36.30 2.27
N HIS A 616 -37.50 -36.65 1.98
CA HIS A 616 -38.52 -35.82 1.35
C HIS A 616 -39.41 -35.01 2.32
N ASP A 617 -39.02 -34.83 3.58
CA ASP A 617 -39.95 -34.37 4.62
C ASP A 617 -39.38 -33.20 5.43
N GLU A 618 -39.27 -31.99 4.87
CA GLU A 618 -39.03 -30.76 5.69
C GLU A 618 -39.31 -29.42 4.98
N LEU A 619 -40.11 -29.39 3.90
CA LEU A 619 -40.49 -28.15 3.17
C LEU A 619 -41.97 -27.79 3.37
N THR A 620 -42.40 -27.58 4.61
CA THR A 620 -43.76 -27.07 4.88
C THR A 620 -43.83 -26.17 6.11
N SER A 621 -43.31 -24.94 6.02
CA SER A 621 -43.90 -23.75 6.69
C SER A 621 -43.07 -22.49 6.44
N MET A 622 -43.33 -21.77 5.34
CA MET A 622 -43.03 -20.34 5.27
C MET A 622 -44.31 -19.55 5.54
N VAL A 623 -44.44 -19.05 6.77
CA VAL A 623 -45.47 -18.05 7.12
C VAL A 623 -44.91 -16.67 6.80
N VAL A 624 -45.61 -15.99 5.90
CA VAL A 624 -45.39 -14.61 5.43
C VAL A 624 -45.88 -13.61 6.47
N ASN A 625 -45.12 -12.54 6.76
CA ASN A 625 -45.69 -11.21 7.06
C ASN A 625 -44.68 -10.04 6.91
N PRO A 626 -45.09 -8.74 6.83
CA PRO A 626 -45.05 -8.02 5.55
C PRO A 626 -44.55 -6.56 5.67
N ALA A 627 -43.56 -6.13 4.90
CA ALA A 627 -43.34 -4.70 4.63
C ALA A 627 -42.39 -4.50 3.44
N GLY A 628 -42.96 -4.24 2.26
CA GLY A 628 -42.22 -3.81 1.07
C GLY A 628 -42.90 -4.23 -0.23
N THR A 629 -43.00 -3.32 -1.19
CA THR A 629 -43.77 -3.44 -2.44
C THR A 629 -43.23 -4.51 -3.42
N ASN A 630 -44.14 -5.33 -3.95
CA ASN A 630 -43.91 -6.59 -4.69
C ASN A 630 -43.36 -6.47 -6.13
N ALA A 631 -43.01 -5.29 -6.65
CA ALA A 631 -42.68 -5.14 -8.08
C ALA A 631 -41.19 -5.33 -8.44
N GLU A 632 -40.28 -5.23 -7.48
CA GLU A 632 -38.82 -5.25 -7.76
C GLU A 632 -38.11 -6.54 -7.32
N ARG A 633 -38.79 -7.44 -6.59
CA ARG A 633 -38.18 -8.67 -6.04
C ARG A 633 -38.22 -9.89 -6.97
N PHE A 634 -38.81 -9.79 -8.16
CA PHE A 634 -39.06 -10.95 -9.03
C PHE A 634 -38.24 -11.00 -10.33
N MET A 635 -37.23 -10.15 -10.52
CA MET A 635 -36.41 -10.15 -11.74
C MET A 635 -34.91 -10.25 -11.45
N MET A 636 -34.41 -11.49 -11.36
CA MET A 636 -33.16 -11.91 -12.01
C MET A 636 -33.06 -13.43 -11.97
N PHE A 637 -33.64 -14.10 -12.98
CA PHE A 637 -33.22 -15.44 -13.38
C PHE A 637 -32.76 -15.35 -14.83
N SER A 638 -31.44 -15.35 -15.05
CA SER A 638 -30.87 -15.63 -16.36
C SER A 638 -30.90 -17.14 -16.56
N VAL A 639 -31.78 -17.62 -17.44
CA VAL A 639 -31.75 -19.01 -17.89
C VAL A 639 -30.61 -19.15 -18.89
N GLN A 640 -29.47 -19.70 -18.45
CA GLN A 640 -28.48 -20.23 -19.38
C GLN A 640 -28.91 -21.66 -19.75
N LEU A 641 -29.39 -21.82 -20.98
CA LEU A 641 -29.55 -23.12 -21.61
C LEU A 641 -28.19 -23.51 -22.20
N GLU A 642 -27.55 -24.54 -21.64
CA GLU A 642 -26.45 -25.21 -22.32
C GLU A 642 -26.98 -25.91 -23.58
N ILE A 643 -26.53 -25.45 -24.75
CA ILE A 643 -26.85 -26.08 -26.02
C ILE A 643 -25.76 -27.10 -26.33
N GLY A 644 -26.01 -28.35 -25.96
CA GLY A 644 -25.19 -29.49 -26.38
C GLY A 644 -25.37 -29.77 -27.88
N ASN A 645 -24.28 -29.60 -28.64
CA ASN A 645 -24.08 -29.95 -30.05
C ASN A 645 -25.13 -29.44 -31.06
N VAL A 646 -24.89 -28.25 -31.60
CA VAL A 646 -25.48 -27.81 -32.87
C VAL A 646 -24.44 -27.96 -33.98
N ALA A 647 -24.76 -28.71 -35.03
CA ALA A 647 -23.80 -29.10 -36.05
C ALA A 647 -23.35 -27.93 -36.95
N THR A 648 -24.06 -26.80 -36.97
CA THR A 648 -23.62 -25.60 -37.70
C THR A 648 -24.09 -24.28 -37.07
N VAL A 649 -23.33 -23.21 -37.29
CA VAL A 649 -23.57 -21.84 -36.80
C VAL A 649 -24.92 -21.25 -37.26
N ALA A 650 -25.52 -21.78 -38.34
CA ALA A 650 -26.82 -21.34 -38.84
C ALA A 650 -27.98 -21.79 -37.95
N GLU A 651 -27.95 -23.04 -37.49
CA GLU A 651 -28.99 -23.63 -36.62
C GLU A 651 -28.94 -23.01 -35.20
N ALA A 652 -27.75 -22.65 -34.70
CA ALA A 652 -27.60 -21.95 -33.42
C ALA A 652 -28.22 -20.55 -33.46
N LYS A 653 -28.10 -19.84 -34.59
CA LYS A 653 -28.74 -18.53 -34.79
C LYS A 653 -30.26 -18.62 -34.91
N GLU A 654 -30.79 -19.70 -35.47
CA GLU A 654 -32.22 -19.91 -35.58
C GLU A 654 -32.86 -20.23 -34.22
N VAL A 655 -32.17 -21.02 -33.39
CA VAL A 655 -32.59 -21.31 -32.00
C VAL A 655 -32.49 -20.07 -31.11
N ASP A 656 -31.45 -19.26 -31.23
CA ASP A 656 -31.30 -17.99 -30.50
C ASP A 656 -32.39 -16.97 -30.90
N ALA A 657 -32.73 -16.89 -32.18
CA ALA A 657 -33.82 -16.06 -32.68
C ALA A 657 -35.20 -16.51 -32.15
N GLN A 658 -35.43 -17.82 -32.06
CA GLN A 658 -36.67 -18.37 -31.48
C GLN A 658 -36.74 -18.11 -29.97
N LEU A 659 -35.64 -18.30 -29.22
CA LEU A 659 -35.57 -18.00 -27.79
C LEU A 659 -35.77 -16.50 -27.49
N GLY A 660 -35.21 -15.63 -28.32
CA GLY A 660 -35.46 -14.18 -28.26
C GLY A 660 -36.93 -13.81 -28.51
N GLN A 661 -37.62 -14.53 -29.40
CA GLN A 661 -39.06 -14.37 -29.61
C GLN A 661 -39.89 -14.85 -28.41
N TYR A 662 -39.54 -15.97 -27.78
CA TYR A 662 -40.23 -16.44 -26.57
C TYR A 662 -39.99 -15.52 -25.36
N ALA A 663 -38.77 -15.04 -25.16
CA ALA A 663 -38.44 -14.12 -24.08
C ALA A 663 -39.17 -12.77 -24.22
N SER A 664 -39.30 -12.27 -25.46
CA SER A 664 -40.06 -11.04 -25.74
C SER A 664 -41.58 -11.23 -25.58
N LEU A 665 -42.13 -12.39 -25.96
CA LEU A 665 -43.54 -12.73 -25.75
C LEU A 665 -43.88 -12.87 -24.25
N ILE A 666 -43.01 -13.52 -23.47
CA ILE A 666 -43.12 -13.65 -22.01
C ILE A 666 -43.09 -12.28 -21.34
N LYS A 667 -42.13 -11.42 -21.73
CA LYS A 667 -41.99 -10.07 -21.20
C LYS A 667 -43.19 -9.18 -21.53
N ALA A 668 -43.71 -9.24 -22.76
CA ALA A 668 -44.88 -8.48 -23.18
C ALA A 668 -46.14 -8.90 -22.42
N THR A 669 -46.31 -10.20 -22.18
CA THR A 669 -47.49 -10.75 -21.51
C THR A 669 -47.45 -10.49 -20.00
N LEU A 670 -46.30 -10.67 -19.34
CA LEU A 670 -46.12 -10.30 -17.93
C LEU A 670 -46.37 -8.81 -17.69
N THR A 671 -46.02 -7.95 -18.66
CA THR A 671 -46.25 -6.51 -18.56
C THR A 671 -47.74 -6.14 -18.65
N GLU A 672 -48.54 -6.85 -19.47
CA GLU A 672 -50.00 -6.64 -19.54
C GLU A 672 -50.75 -7.28 -18.36
N VAL A 673 -50.31 -8.45 -17.90
CA VAL A 673 -50.97 -9.24 -16.85
C VAL A 673 -50.78 -8.60 -15.46
N MET A 674 -49.65 -7.95 -15.22
CA MET A 674 -49.30 -7.35 -13.93
C MET A 674 -49.97 -5.99 -13.65
N ARG A 675 -50.86 -5.51 -14.55
CA ARG A 675 -51.42 -4.14 -14.46
C ARG A 675 -52.72 -3.96 -13.69
N ALA A 676 -53.35 -5.02 -13.15
CA ALA A 676 -54.36 -4.99 -12.05
C ALA A 676 -55.28 -6.23 -12.10
N LYS A 677 -54.73 -7.44 -11.91
CA LYS A 677 -55.53 -8.67 -11.76
C LYS A 677 -54.99 -9.54 -10.62
N THR A 678 -55.87 -10.19 -9.87
CA THR A 678 -55.49 -11.18 -8.83
C THR A 678 -54.99 -12.48 -9.47
N ILE A 679 -54.21 -13.29 -8.74
CA ILE A 679 -53.61 -14.55 -9.24
C ILE A 679 -54.66 -15.49 -9.89
N GLU A 680 -55.85 -15.58 -9.32
CA GLU A 680 -56.96 -16.36 -9.89
C GLU A 680 -57.44 -15.82 -11.25
N GLN A 681 -57.47 -14.49 -11.41
CA GLN A 681 -57.84 -13.85 -12.69
C GLN A 681 -56.76 -14.02 -13.75
N ILE A 682 -55.48 -14.15 -13.35
CA ILE A 682 -54.34 -14.42 -14.23
C ILE A 682 -54.38 -15.87 -14.74
N GLN A 683 -54.65 -16.83 -13.86
CA GLN A 683 -54.76 -18.25 -14.24
C GLN A 683 -55.95 -18.54 -15.17
N GLN A 684 -57.01 -17.72 -15.09
CA GLN A 684 -58.15 -17.81 -15.99
C GLN A 684 -58.02 -16.98 -17.28
N ASP A 685 -56.97 -16.17 -17.40
CA ASP A 685 -56.76 -15.32 -18.57
C ASP A 685 -56.49 -16.18 -19.83
N PRO A 686 -57.24 -15.99 -20.92
CA PRO A 686 -57.06 -16.76 -22.15
C PRO A 686 -55.67 -16.64 -22.76
N GLY A 687 -55.01 -15.48 -22.59
CA GLY A 687 -53.65 -15.24 -23.05
C GLY A 687 -52.63 -16.07 -22.28
N PHE A 688 -52.77 -16.14 -20.95
CA PHE A 688 -51.92 -16.96 -20.09
C PHE A 688 -52.07 -18.46 -20.38
N LYS A 689 -53.32 -18.94 -20.58
CA LYS A 689 -53.58 -20.35 -20.95
C LYS A 689 -52.99 -20.70 -22.32
N LYS A 690 -53.06 -19.79 -23.30
CA LYS A 690 -52.49 -20.00 -24.63
C LYS A 690 -50.96 -20.12 -24.57
N ILE A 691 -50.29 -19.23 -23.83
CA ILE A 691 -48.82 -19.24 -23.65
C ILE A 691 -48.36 -20.48 -22.89
N ARG A 692 -49.10 -20.88 -21.84
CA ARG A 692 -48.83 -22.13 -21.10
C ARG A 692 -48.87 -23.35 -22.02
N ARG A 693 -49.85 -23.41 -22.94
CA ARG A 693 -49.96 -24.48 -23.93
C ARG A 693 -48.83 -24.45 -24.95
N GLU A 694 -48.51 -23.27 -25.50
CA GLU A 694 -47.43 -23.12 -26.49
C GLU A 694 -46.04 -23.44 -25.91
N MET A 695 -45.77 -23.11 -24.64
CA MET A 695 -44.54 -23.53 -23.94
C MET A 695 -44.50 -25.04 -23.70
N GLN A 696 -45.62 -25.65 -23.32
CA GLN A 696 -45.70 -27.11 -23.13
C GLN A 696 -45.49 -27.87 -24.46
N GLU A 697 -46.02 -27.36 -25.57
CA GLU A 697 -45.80 -27.93 -26.90
C GLU A 697 -44.34 -27.76 -27.36
N ALA A 698 -43.72 -26.60 -27.14
CA ALA A 698 -42.31 -26.35 -27.47
C ALA A 698 -41.33 -27.26 -26.68
N LEU A 699 -41.66 -27.56 -25.42
CA LEU A 699 -40.89 -28.49 -24.58
C LEU A 699 -41.00 -29.95 -25.04
N GLN A 700 -42.15 -30.38 -25.58
CA GLN A 700 -42.30 -31.75 -26.08
C GLN A 700 -41.59 -31.99 -27.43
N VAL A 701 -41.51 -31.00 -28.31
CA VAL A 701 -40.86 -31.13 -29.63
C VAL A 701 -39.34 -31.34 -29.52
N LYS A 702 -38.69 -30.84 -28.46
CA LYS A 702 -37.23 -30.93 -28.28
C LYS A 702 -36.71 -32.29 -27.79
N VAL A 703 -37.60 -33.19 -27.32
CA VAL A 703 -37.24 -34.50 -26.76
C VAL A 703 -37.17 -35.63 -27.82
N MET A 704 -37.59 -35.39 -29.08
CA MET A 704 -37.76 -36.45 -30.11
C MET A 704 -36.64 -36.56 -31.18
N GLY A 705 -35.46 -35.96 -30.98
CA GLY A 705 -34.33 -36.02 -31.93
C GLY A 705 -33.56 -37.36 -31.93
N ARG A 706 -33.48 -38.04 -33.09
CA ARG A 706 -33.00 -39.43 -33.27
C ARG A 706 -31.51 -39.69 -32.96
N ILE A 707 -31.28 -40.82 -32.28
CA ILE A 707 -29.99 -41.50 -32.05
C ILE A 707 -29.46 -42.11 -33.36
N GLY A 708 -28.24 -41.77 -33.78
CA GLY A 708 -27.53 -42.40 -34.90
C GLY A 708 -26.07 -42.73 -34.54
N LYS A 709 -25.73 -44.02 -34.48
CA LYS A 709 -24.38 -44.55 -34.22
C LYS A 709 -23.39 -44.15 -35.33
N ARG A 710 -22.18 -43.70 -34.97
CA ARG A 710 -20.95 -43.89 -35.76
C ARG A 710 -19.76 -44.23 -34.86
N GLU A 711 -18.91 -45.11 -35.38
CA GLU A 711 -17.90 -45.91 -34.68
C GLU A 711 -16.70 -45.11 -34.16
N GLY A 712 -16.18 -45.49 -32.99
CA GLY A 712 -14.83 -45.19 -32.55
C GLY A 712 -14.67 -44.05 -31.54
N GLY A 713 -15.05 -44.28 -30.29
CA GLY A 713 -14.71 -43.40 -29.15
C GLY A 713 -15.83 -43.38 -28.10
N ARG A 714 -15.54 -43.76 -26.85
CA ARG A 714 -16.54 -43.78 -25.77
C ARG A 714 -16.93 -42.34 -25.38
N GLY A 715 -17.97 -41.81 -26.01
CA GLY A 715 -18.72 -40.65 -25.51
C GLY A 715 -19.89 -41.12 -24.65
N LYS A 716 -19.99 -40.61 -23.42
CA LYS A 716 -21.18 -40.76 -22.56
C LYS A 716 -22.18 -39.67 -23.00
N ILE A 717 -23.41 -40.06 -23.34
CA ILE A 717 -24.51 -39.12 -23.61
C ILE A 717 -25.34 -39.07 -22.32
N GLU A 718 -25.42 -37.91 -21.69
CA GLU A 718 -26.33 -37.64 -20.56
C GLU A 718 -27.26 -36.49 -20.98
N ILE A 719 -28.57 -36.76 -20.97
CA ILE A 719 -29.62 -35.78 -21.27
C ILE A 719 -30.18 -35.33 -19.92
N ARG A 720 -29.87 -34.10 -19.49
CA ARG A 720 -30.48 -33.48 -18.31
C ARG A 720 -31.60 -32.53 -18.75
N GLY A 721 -32.84 -32.97 -18.58
CA GLY A 721 -34.04 -32.16 -18.79
C GLY A 721 -34.25 -31.21 -17.61
N VAL A 722 -34.62 -29.96 -17.90
CA VAL A 722 -34.92 -28.94 -16.90
C VAL A 722 -36.39 -29.06 -16.46
N VAL A 723 -36.63 -29.24 -15.16
CA VAL A 723 -37.96 -29.12 -14.52
C VAL A 723 -38.24 -27.64 -14.26
N ILE A 724 -38.77 -26.91 -15.27
CA ILE A 724 -39.43 -25.60 -15.09
C ILE A 724 -40.95 -25.79 -15.12
N SER A 725 -41.49 -26.61 -14.21
CA SER A 725 -42.94 -26.68 -14.01
C SER A 725 -43.38 -26.15 -12.64
N ASP A 726 -42.54 -26.29 -11.62
CA ASP A 726 -43.02 -26.08 -10.24
C ASP A 726 -42.71 -24.68 -9.70
N LEU A 727 -41.69 -24.00 -10.23
CA LEU A 727 -41.30 -22.65 -9.79
C LEU A 727 -42.21 -21.52 -10.29
N ILE A 728 -43.11 -21.81 -11.25
CA ILE A 728 -44.08 -20.83 -11.79
C ILE A 728 -45.50 -21.12 -11.24
N ILE A 729 -45.70 -22.29 -10.61
CA ILE A 729 -47.01 -22.70 -10.05
C ILE A 729 -47.09 -22.50 -8.53
N GLN A 730 -45.97 -22.56 -7.78
CA GLN A 730 -45.87 -22.02 -6.42
C GLN A 730 -45.63 -20.52 -6.43
#